data_AF-A0A498HLF3-F1
#
_entry.id   AF-A0A498HLF3-F1
#
_cell.length_a   1.000
_cell.length_b   1.000
_cell.length_c   1.000
_cell.angle_alpha   90.00
_cell.angle_beta   90.00
_cell.angle_gamma   90.00
#
_symmetry.space_group_name_H-M   'P 1'
#
loop_
_entity.id
_entity.type
_entity.pdbx_description
1 polymer ?
#
loop_
_entity_poly.entity_id
_entity_poly.type
_entity_poly.pdbx_seq_one_letter_code
_entity_poly.pdbx_strand_id
1 'polypeptide(L)'
;MRTVQYTSSLLYSLLILLFFVQIQAQPNCSSSCGEIKNISYPFRLKGDPSGCGDSDYELSCVDNKAILEIFPGRYYVHNISYHDQTIRLVDVNFANGSCGLPSGPVETTDGFVRDVRFRGYGLNPGSRFRFVKCSTNISSVPEAANHTTVPCLTRNGTYVYAVYDGDYSYYEPRKSCSVISLAPVDLRKDVTKFNSYEAVMELLKAGFEIGWSVKCRDCSLAGKQCVVKSMDKPLIYICEKEYKELTRAEGNWIIAAIVVGGLIALGVIIARSDKEFCSSASSCGEIRNISYPFRLKGDPSGCGDPDYELSCVNNKTILEISPGKFYVTSISYDDQTLRLVDANFADVNDSCSLPSGSVVTTDGFLKDIRFRGVSDPDSRFRFVNCSRNISSVPEAANHTAVPCLTRNRTYVYAVYDGEYSYYSPQPSGSVISLAPVGLRKGVTKFNSYEDVMELLTAGFDVGWSLQCRDCALKENKELTSTEGKLIIAAIVVGGLIALGVAIAKLMNMIFNESLRLYPPVVTMERKIGREVRLGKHVLPANVEITIPCLALQHEPQIWGEDVLLFKPERFSEGVAKATKNNIAAFLPWGLGPRSCVGSNFATMETKIALSMILQRFSFTLSPAYIHSPYRLLTVRPQHGVQVMLRSLT
;
A
#
# COMPACT_ATOMS: atom_id res chain seq x y z
N MET A 1 -33.26 -60.88 5.19
CA MET A 1 -32.57 -60.66 6.49
C MET A 1 -31.79 -59.36 6.39
N ARG A 2 -32.27 -58.34 7.10
CA ARG A 2 -31.63 -57.03 7.29
C ARG A 2 -30.52 -57.15 8.35
N THR A 3 -29.77 -56.05 8.49
CA THR A 3 -29.06 -55.60 9.71
C THR A 3 -27.83 -56.38 10.14
N VAL A 4 -26.65 -56.05 9.60
CA VAL A 4 -25.42 -55.75 10.39
C VAL A 4 -24.50 -54.87 9.53
N GLN A 5 -24.59 -53.54 9.62
CA GLN A 5 -23.47 -52.65 9.21
C GLN A 5 -23.55 -51.19 9.69
N TYR A 6 -24.55 -50.82 10.51
CA TYR A 6 -24.71 -49.45 11.02
C TYR A 6 -24.19 -49.22 12.46
N THR A 7 -23.68 -50.25 13.14
CA THR A 7 -23.26 -50.13 14.55
C THR A 7 -21.82 -49.62 14.74
N SER A 8 -20.97 -49.66 13.72
CA SER A 8 -19.57 -49.20 13.84
C SER A 8 -19.40 -47.68 13.75
N SER A 9 -20.23 -47.00 12.96
CA SER A 9 -20.09 -45.56 12.71
C SER A 9 -20.64 -44.70 13.85
N LEU A 10 -21.65 -45.23 14.57
CA LEU A 10 -22.23 -44.58 15.74
C LEU A 10 -21.28 -44.63 16.95
N LEU A 11 -20.56 -45.74 17.15
CA LEU A 11 -19.56 -45.84 18.22
C LEU A 11 -18.36 -44.91 17.99
N TYR A 12 -17.89 -44.78 16.75
CA TYR A 12 -16.79 -43.87 16.40
C TYR A 12 -17.19 -42.41 16.55
N SER A 13 -18.42 -42.05 16.17
CA SER A 13 -18.96 -40.70 16.35
C SER A 13 -19.18 -40.37 17.83
N LEU A 14 -19.60 -41.36 18.64
CA LEU A 14 -19.76 -41.20 20.09
C LEU A 14 -18.41 -41.07 20.81
N LEU A 15 -17.37 -41.82 20.38
CA LEU A 15 -16.02 -41.73 20.91
C LEU A 15 -15.36 -40.39 20.56
N ILE A 16 -15.60 -39.83 19.37
CA ILE A 16 -15.14 -38.48 19.01
C ILE A 16 -15.88 -37.42 19.85
N LEU A 17 -17.18 -37.59 20.11
CA LEU A 17 -17.93 -36.72 21.04
C LEU A 17 -17.42 -36.82 22.49
N LEU A 18 -16.95 -37.99 22.94
CA LEU A 18 -16.37 -38.19 24.27
C LEU A 18 -14.93 -37.65 24.40
N PHE A 19 -14.17 -37.53 23.30
CA PHE A 19 -12.83 -36.94 23.30
C PHE A 19 -12.81 -35.42 23.13
N PHE A 20 -13.87 -34.79 22.60
CA PHE A 20 -13.96 -33.33 22.41
C PHE A 20 -14.80 -32.59 23.46
N VAL A 21 -15.27 -33.29 24.49
CA VAL A 21 -15.90 -32.65 25.66
C VAL A 21 -15.10 -33.01 26.92
N GLN A 22 -13.84 -32.56 26.99
CA GLN A 22 -13.39 -32.06 28.28
C GLN A 22 -13.99 -30.66 28.43
N ILE A 23 -15.16 -30.58 29.06
CA ILE A 23 -15.49 -29.40 29.84
C ILE A 23 -14.40 -29.37 30.91
N GLN A 24 -13.33 -28.63 30.66
CA GLN A 24 -12.38 -28.27 31.69
C GLN A 24 -13.14 -27.29 32.57
N ALA A 25 -13.88 -27.83 33.53
CA ALA A 25 -14.28 -27.06 34.70
C ALA A 25 -12.95 -26.57 35.28
N GLN A 26 -12.60 -25.32 35.03
CA GLN A 26 -11.47 -24.70 35.70
C GLN A 26 -11.73 -24.86 37.19
N PRO A 27 -10.84 -25.53 37.95
CA PRO A 27 -10.97 -25.52 39.39
C PRO A 27 -11.03 -24.07 39.84
N ASN A 28 -11.95 -23.76 40.76
CA ASN A 28 -12.17 -22.42 41.27
C ASN A 28 -10.98 -22.07 42.19
N CYS A 29 -9.85 -21.71 41.58
CA CYS A 29 -8.62 -21.38 42.27
C CYS A 29 -8.65 -19.88 42.53
N SER A 30 -8.79 -19.52 43.79
CA SER A 30 -8.66 -18.14 44.27
C SER A 30 -7.37 -18.06 45.07
N SER A 31 -6.34 -17.48 44.46
CA SER A 31 -5.07 -17.18 45.13
C SER A 31 -5.06 -15.73 45.59
N SER A 32 -4.17 -15.36 46.50
CA SER A 32 -4.04 -13.98 46.97
C SER A 32 -2.59 -13.66 47.27
N CYS A 33 -2.18 -12.43 47.00
CA CYS A 33 -0.84 -11.94 47.30
C CYS A 33 -0.92 -10.47 47.72
N GLY A 34 -0.58 -10.18 48.97
CA GLY A 34 -0.72 -8.83 49.52
C GLY A 34 -2.15 -8.33 49.49
N GLU A 35 -2.30 -7.12 48.94
CA GLU A 35 -3.59 -6.44 48.78
C GLU A 35 -4.45 -7.03 47.65
N ILE A 36 -3.86 -7.81 46.75
CA ILE A 36 -4.59 -8.46 45.66
C ILE A 36 -5.25 -9.72 46.19
N LYS A 37 -6.52 -9.56 46.56
CA LYS A 37 -7.41 -10.65 46.96
C LYS A 37 -8.08 -11.22 45.72
N ASN A 38 -8.24 -12.54 45.66
CA ASN A 38 -8.95 -13.24 44.58
C ASN A 38 -8.30 -13.16 43.17
N ILE A 39 -7.00 -13.47 43.11
CA ILE A 39 -6.31 -13.75 41.85
C ILE A 39 -6.93 -14.99 41.23
N SER A 40 -7.60 -14.79 40.11
CA SER A 40 -8.35 -15.76 39.33
C SER A 40 -8.07 -15.62 37.84
N TYR A 41 -8.61 -16.54 37.03
CA TYR A 41 -8.37 -16.63 35.59
C TYR A 41 -8.57 -15.28 34.85
N PRO A 42 -7.64 -14.86 33.98
CA PRO A 42 -6.50 -15.63 33.49
C PRO A 42 -5.25 -15.59 34.37
N PHE A 43 -5.18 -14.70 35.36
CA PHE A 43 -3.99 -14.58 36.20
C PHE A 43 -3.82 -15.76 37.15
N ARG A 44 -2.56 -16.06 37.48
CA ARG A 44 -2.17 -17.07 38.47
C ARG A 44 -0.92 -16.66 39.20
N LEU A 45 -0.69 -17.22 40.39
CA LEU A 45 0.60 -17.13 41.07
C LEU A 45 1.55 -18.25 40.61
N LYS A 46 2.84 -17.94 40.60
CA LYS A 46 3.90 -18.92 40.46
C LYS A 46 3.81 -19.94 41.60
N GLY A 47 3.51 -21.19 41.26
CA GLY A 47 3.27 -22.28 42.22
C GLY A 47 1.81 -22.67 42.39
N ASP A 48 0.85 -21.96 41.78
CA ASP A 48 -0.54 -22.41 41.74
C ASP A 48 -0.64 -23.80 41.08
N PRO A 49 -1.60 -24.66 41.49
CA PRO A 49 -1.76 -25.99 40.91
C PRO A 49 -1.94 -25.99 39.39
N SER A 50 -1.56 -27.10 38.74
CA SER A 50 -1.81 -27.30 37.31
C SER A 50 -3.32 -27.25 37.02
N GLY A 51 -3.73 -26.34 36.13
CA GLY A 51 -5.14 -26.10 35.79
C GLY A 51 -5.74 -24.82 36.40
N CYS A 52 -5.02 -24.14 37.29
CA CYS A 52 -5.40 -22.82 37.82
C CYS A 52 -4.80 -21.69 36.98
N GLY A 53 -5.64 -20.81 36.44
CA GLY A 53 -5.22 -19.67 35.60
C GLY A 53 -4.47 -20.09 34.32
N ASP A 54 -3.84 -19.11 33.69
CA ASP A 54 -3.12 -19.26 32.42
C ASP A 54 -1.63 -18.99 32.64
N SER A 55 -0.75 -19.84 32.09
CA SER A 55 0.70 -19.72 32.28
C SER A 55 1.27 -18.42 31.70
N ASP A 56 0.64 -17.86 30.67
CA ASP A 56 1.08 -16.59 30.11
C ASP A 56 0.71 -15.41 31.01
N TYR A 57 -0.19 -15.56 31.97
CA TYR A 57 -0.59 -14.51 32.92
C TYR A 57 -0.09 -14.81 34.34
N GLU A 58 1.08 -15.46 34.44
CA GLU A 58 1.72 -15.77 35.72
C GLU A 58 2.28 -14.50 36.40
N LEU A 59 1.96 -14.37 37.68
CA LEU A 59 2.47 -13.37 38.61
C LEU A 59 3.41 -14.04 39.61
N SER A 60 4.48 -13.35 39.99
CA SER A 60 5.28 -13.76 41.15
C SER A 60 4.77 -13.04 42.41
N CYS A 61 4.86 -13.70 43.57
CA CYS A 61 4.54 -13.09 44.86
C CYS A 61 5.82 -13.07 45.70
N VAL A 62 6.42 -11.90 45.88
CA VAL A 62 7.67 -11.73 46.64
C VAL A 62 7.41 -10.69 47.73
N ASP A 63 7.75 -11.01 48.97
CA ASP A 63 7.52 -10.14 50.15
C ASP A 63 6.07 -9.63 50.23
N ASN A 64 5.10 -10.52 49.98
CA ASN A 64 3.68 -10.22 49.97
C ASN A 64 3.28 -9.12 48.95
N LYS A 65 4.06 -8.96 47.88
CA LYS A 65 3.76 -8.08 46.75
C LYS A 65 3.67 -8.89 45.46
N ALA A 66 2.55 -8.74 44.74
CA ALA A 66 2.38 -9.33 43.44
C ALA A 66 3.21 -8.56 42.41
N ILE A 67 4.02 -9.27 41.63
CA ILE A 67 4.93 -8.72 40.63
C ILE A 67 4.60 -9.34 39.27
N LEU A 68 4.38 -8.48 38.29
CA LEU A 68 4.24 -8.83 36.87
C LEU A 68 5.52 -8.41 36.13
N GLU A 69 6.06 -9.33 35.34
CA GLU A 69 7.20 -9.06 34.46
C GLU A 69 6.73 -8.90 33.01
N ILE A 70 6.98 -7.72 32.46
CA ILE A 70 6.71 -7.38 31.06
C ILE A 70 8.04 -6.91 30.48
N PHE A 71 8.72 -7.80 29.76
CA PHE A 71 10.13 -7.61 29.40
C PHE A 71 10.36 -6.29 28.66
N PRO A 72 11.32 -5.44 29.11
CA PRO A 72 12.32 -5.70 30.16
C PRO A 72 11.96 -5.20 31.58
N GLY A 73 10.75 -4.70 31.82
CA GLY A 73 10.35 -4.10 33.10
C GLY A 73 9.75 -5.07 34.12
N ARG A 74 9.80 -4.65 35.40
CA ARG A 74 9.23 -5.34 36.56
C ARG A 74 8.28 -4.39 37.29
N TYR A 75 7.06 -4.84 37.55
CA TYR A 75 5.99 -3.98 38.08
C TYR A 75 5.29 -4.64 39.25
N TYR A 76 5.02 -3.88 40.30
CA TYR A 76 4.06 -4.28 41.31
C TYR A 76 2.65 -4.14 40.76
N VAL A 77 1.83 -5.15 41.02
CA VAL A 77 0.40 -5.14 40.68
C VAL A 77 -0.35 -4.48 41.83
N HIS A 78 -1.03 -3.36 41.54
CA HIS A 78 -1.86 -2.65 42.52
C HIS A 78 -3.33 -3.06 42.48
N ASN A 79 -3.84 -3.39 41.29
CA ASN A 79 -5.22 -3.85 41.14
C ASN A 79 -5.39 -4.65 39.85
N ILE A 80 -6.30 -5.63 39.86
CA ILE A 80 -6.75 -6.36 38.68
C ILE A 80 -8.27 -6.18 38.57
N SER A 81 -8.74 -5.46 37.55
CA SER A 81 -10.16 -5.35 37.26
C SER A 81 -10.57 -6.40 36.25
N TYR A 82 -11.25 -7.45 36.73
CA TYR A 82 -11.82 -8.51 35.89
C TYR A 82 -13.02 -8.05 35.08
N HIS A 83 -13.81 -7.13 35.65
CA HIS A 83 -14.94 -6.53 34.95
C HIS A 83 -14.46 -5.66 33.80
N ASP A 84 -13.52 -4.75 34.04
CA ASP A 84 -13.08 -3.78 33.04
C ASP A 84 -12.02 -4.33 32.07
N GLN A 85 -11.49 -5.52 32.38
CA GLN A 85 -10.38 -6.18 31.67
C GLN A 85 -9.08 -5.38 31.70
N THR A 86 -8.74 -4.85 32.88
CA THR A 86 -7.54 -4.04 33.08
C THR A 86 -6.73 -4.45 34.31
N ILE A 87 -5.46 -4.05 34.33
CA ILE A 87 -4.51 -4.27 35.43
C ILE A 87 -3.73 -2.98 35.68
N ARG A 88 -3.64 -2.58 36.94
CA ARG A 88 -2.91 -1.38 37.37
C ARG A 88 -1.53 -1.76 37.87
N LEU A 89 -0.50 -1.14 37.30
CA LEU A 89 0.90 -1.44 37.51
C LEU A 89 1.66 -0.23 38.01
N VAL A 90 2.63 -0.48 38.90
CA VAL A 90 3.60 0.52 39.37
C VAL A 90 4.99 -0.05 39.20
N ASP A 91 5.91 0.69 38.60
CA ASP A 91 7.29 0.23 38.46
C ASP A 91 7.91 0.02 39.85
N VAL A 92 8.61 -1.09 40.03
CA VAL A 92 9.21 -1.46 41.32
C VAL A 92 10.16 -0.39 41.87
N ASN A 93 10.80 0.38 40.99
CA ASN A 93 11.72 1.46 41.36
C ASN A 93 11.01 2.73 41.82
N PHE A 94 9.72 2.89 41.56
CA PHE A 94 8.94 4.06 41.98
C PHE A 94 8.01 3.79 43.16
N ALA A 95 7.52 2.56 43.31
CA ALA A 95 6.56 2.20 44.35
C ALA A 95 7.04 2.50 45.78
N ASN A 96 8.36 2.43 46.04
CA ASN A 96 8.94 2.74 47.34
C ASN A 96 9.41 4.20 47.49
N GLY A 97 9.12 5.07 46.50
CA GLY A 97 9.56 6.47 46.49
C GLY A 97 11.05 6.68 46.25
N SER A 98 11.77 5.64 45.79
CA SER A 98 13.17 5.76 45.42
C SER A 98 13.35 6.66 44.20
N CYS A 99 14.28 7.60 44.33
CA CYS A 99 14.66 8.48 43.23
C CYS A 99 15.59 7.71 42.28
N GLY A 100 15.05 7.30 41.12
CA GLY A 100 15.72 6.42 40.16
C GLY A 100 15.07 6.43 38.78
N LEU A 101 15.51 5.53 37.90
CA LEU A 101 14.91 5.28 36.59
C LEU A 101 13.97 4.07 36.67
N PRO A 102 12.96 3.95 35.78
CA PRO A 102 12.12 2.76 35.78
C PRO A 102 12.96 1.51 35.46
N SER A 103 12.49 0.36 35.94
CA SER A 103 13.12 -0.95 35.74
C SER A 103 13.30 -1.30 34.26
N GLY A 104 12.38 -0.86 33.41
CA GLY A 104 12.43 -0.99 31.96
C GLY A 104 11.23 -0.33 31.29
N PRO A 105 11.28 -0.05 29.98
CA PRO A 105 10.13 0.49 29.26
C PRO A 105 9.16 -0.61 28.80
N VAL A 106 7.91 -0.57 29.27
CA VAL A 106 6.80 -1.43 28.78
C VAL A 106 6.40 -1.09 27.33
N GLU A 107 6.63 0.16 26.93
CA GLU A 107 6.23 0.72 25.64
C GLU A 107 7.42 1.01 24.72
N THR A 108 7.13 1.14 23.42
CA THR A 108 8.08 1.71 22.45
C THR A 108 8.14 3.24 22.55
N THR A 109 9.14 3.85 21.90
CA THR A 109 9.21 5.32 21.72
C THR A 109 7.95 5.91 21.09
N ASP A 110 7.19 5.09 20.37
CA ASP A 110 5.96 5.45 19.67
C ASP A 110 4.71 5.24 20.55
N GLY A 111 4.89 4.73 21.77
CA GLY A 111 3.85 4.64 22.80
C GLY A 111 3.04 3.33 22.80
N PHE A 112 3.51 2.30 22.11
CA PHE A 112 2.82 1.00 22.03
C PHE A 112 3.45 -0.04 22.96
N VAL A 113 2.60 -0.77 23.71
CA VAL A 113 3.00 -1.93 24.50
C VAL A 113 3.44 -3.06 23.57
N ARG A 114 4.63 -3.62 23.79
CA ARG A 114 5.19 -4.68 22.94
C ARG A 114 4.61 -6.07 23.20
N ASP A 115 3.99 -6.27 24.35
CA ASP A 115 3.53 -7.58 24.80
C ASP A 115 2.12 -7.90 24.28
N VAL A 116 1.98 -8.99 23.53
CA VAL A 116 0.69 -9.37 22.92
C VAL A 116 -0.39 -9.73 23.93
N ARG A 117 -0.01 -10.05 25.18
CA ARG A 117 -0.94 -10.37 26.28
C ARG A 117 -1.68 -9.14 26.79
N PHE A 118 -1.09 -7.97 26.63
CA PHE A 118 -1.55 -6.71 27.19
C PHE A 118 -1.77 -5.66 26.09
N ARG A 119 -3.02 -5.24 25.91
CA ARG A 119 -3.45 -4.28 24.88
C ARG A 119 -4.59 -3.42 25.41
N GLY A 120 -4.69 -2.17 24.93
CA GLY A 120 -5.68 -1.20 25.42
C GLY A 120 -5.19 -0.54 26.71
N TYR A 121 -5.44 0.77 26.88
CA TYR A 121 -4.87 1.69 27.88
C TYR A 121 -3.35 1.55 28.17
N GLY A 122 -2.64 2.67 28.10
CA GLY A 122 -1.18 2.75 28.20
C GLY A 122 -0.51 2.66 26.83
N LEU A 123 -0.61 3.65 25.94
CA LEU A 123 -0.79 5.06 26.18
C LEU A 123 -1.70 5.68 25.10
N ASN A 124 -2.42 6.75 25.43
CA ASN A 124 -2.62 7.78 24.42
C ASN A 124 -1.19 8.29 24.08
N PRO A 125 -0.71 8.27 22.83
CA PRO A 125 0.62 8.79 22.48
C PRO A 125 0.82 10.20 23.08
N GLY A 126 1.44 10.27 24.27
CA GLY A 126 1.38 11.47 25.12
C GLY A 126 0.92 11.28 26.57
N SER A 127 1.15 10.15 27.26
CA SER A 127 0.93 10.05 28.72
C SER A 127 2.09 9.38 29.44
N ARG A 128 3.27 9.99 29.33
CA ARG A 128 4.51 9.41 29.85
C ARG A 128 5.50 10.46 30.29
N PHE A 129 6.42 10.06 31.15
CA PHE A 129 7.63 10.80 31.42
C PHE A 129 8.79 10.25 30.60
N ARG A 130 9.45 11.13 29.85
CA ARG A 130 10.76 10.87 29.27
C ARG A 130 11.84 11.34 30.23
N PHE A 131 12.72 10.43 30.64
CA PHE A 131 13.92 10.81 31.37
C PHE A 131 15.00 11.18 30.37
N VAL A 132 15.46 12.42 30.44
CA VAL A 132 16.42 13.01 29.50
C VAL A 132 17.68 13.40 30.24
N LYS A 133 18.84 12.98 29.72
CA LYS A 133 20.16 13.35 30.23
C LYS A 133 20.78 14.40 29.33
N CYS A 134 21.19 15.52 29.90
CA CYS A 134 21.81 16.65 29.22
C CYS A 134 23.21 16.94 29.75
N SER A 135 24.10 17.36 28.84
CA SER A 135 25.46 17.83 29.16
C SER A 135 25.51 19.28 29.67
N THR A 136 24.47 20.07 29.40
CA THR A 136 24.33 21.47 29.83
C THR A 136 23.06 21.67 30.65
N ASN A 137 23.08 22.66 31.55
CA ASN A 137 21.90 23.03 32.32
C ASN A 137 20.89 23.74 31.40
N ILE A 138 19.67 23.20 31.31
CA ILE A 138 18.59 23.74 30.49
C ILE A 138 17.43 24.31 31.31
N SER A 139 17.57 24.44 32.64
CA SER A 139 16.51 24.90 33.54
C SER A 139 15.98 26.31 33.25
N SER A 140 16.76 27.14 32.54
CA SER A 140 16.36 28.51 32.15
C SER A 140 15.73 28.60 30.76
N VAL A 141 15.60 27.49 30.04
CA VAL A 141 15.13 27.48 28.64
C VAL A 141 13.60 27.37 28.59
N PRO A 142 12.87 28.37 28.04
CA PRO A 142 11.40 28.34 27.96
C PRO A 142 10.84 27.34 26.94
N GLU A 143 11.65 26.92 25.97
CA GLU A 143 11.22 26.19 24.76
C GLU A 143 11.05 24.67 24.93
N ALA A 144 11.39 24.10 26.09
CA ALA A 144 11.13 22.69 26.41
C ALA A 144 9.95 22.60 27.39
N ALA A 145 8.75 22.35 26.86
CA ALA A 145 7.53 22.17 27.62
C ALA A 145 7.72 21.19 28.80
N ASN A 146 7.23 21.57 29.99
CA ASN A 146 7.03 20.72 31.17
C ASN A 146 8.20 19.81 31.61
N HIS A 147 9.43 20.34 31.67
CA HIS A 147 10.57 19.63 32.24
C HIS A 147 10.73 19.90 33.75
N THR A 148 11.10 18.86 34.50
CA THR A 148 11.38 18.93 35.94
C THR A 148 12.72 18.27 36.22
N THR A 149 13.62 18.95 36.93
CA THR A 149 14.93 18.38 37.31
C THR A 149 14.76 17.16 38.20
N VAL A 150 15.52 16.09 37.94
CA VAL A 150 15.58 14.88 38.77
C VAL A 150 16.77 15.00 39.73
N PRO A 151 16.56 15.37 41.01
CA PRO A 151 17.65 15.82 41.87
C PRO A 151 18.69 14.73 42.16
N CYS A 152 18.26 13.49 42.36
CA CYS A 152 19.16 12.38 42.71
C CYS A 152 20.05 11.89 41.56
N LEU A 153 19.64 12.12 40.31
CA LEU A 153 20.40 11.72 39.12
C LEU A 153 21.22 12.87 38.54
N THR A 154 20.92 14.10 38.97
CA THR A 154 21.67 15.30 38.59
C THR A 154 22.93 15.40 39.45
N ARG A 155 24.09 15.51 38.79
CA ARG A 155 25.41 15.64 39.41
C ARG A 155 26.16 16.81 38.78
N ASN A 156 27.28 17.22 39.37
CA ASN A 156 28.08 18.31 38.81
C ASN A 156 28.53 17.97 37.37
N GLY A 157 28.05 18.73 36.38
CA GLY A 157 28.30 18.49 34.94
C GLY A 157 27.38 17.46 34.25
N THR A 158 26.33 16.94 34.91
CA THR A 158 25.34 16.06 34.28
C THR A 158 23.94 16.37 34.81
N TYR A 159 23.05 16.80 33.93
CA TYR A 159 21.71 17.24 34.28
C TYR A 159 20.67 16.23 33.80
N VAL A 160 19.78 15.78 34.69
CA VAL A 160 18.72 14.82 34.34
C VAL A 160 17.37 15.46 34.58
N TYR A 161 16.49 15.34 33.59
CA TYR A 161 15.16 15.93 33.61
C TYR A 161 14.10 14.87 33.33
N ALA A 162 12.98 14.95 34.02
CA ALA A 162 11.74 14.27 33.66
C ALA A 162 10.90 15.24 32.82
N VAL A 163 10.59 14.85 31.59
CA VAL A 163 9.81 15.65 30.64
C VAL A 163 8.48 14.94 30.43
N TYR A 164 7.38 15.62 30.74
CA TYR A 164 6.06 15.09 30.44
C TYR A 164 5.74 15.27 28.96
N ASP A 165 5.56 14.16 28.27
CA ASP A 165 5.14 14.09 26.87
C ASP A 165 3.61 13.93 26.91
N GLY A 166 2.89 15.06 26.83
CA GLY A 166 1.46 15.19 27.20
C GLY A 166 0.48 15.46 26.06
N ASP A 167 1.01 15.76 24.89
CA ASP A 167 0.29 15.98 23.64
C ASP A 167 1.12 15.30 22.57
N TYR A 168 0.51 14.82 21.48
CA TYR A 168 1.12 14.10 20.35
C TYR A 168 2.29 14.85 19.62
N SER A 169 2.88 15.88 20.24
CA SER A 169 4.08 16.56 19.79
C SER A 169 5.30 15.63 19.84
N TYR A 170 5.96 15.49 18.70
CA TYR A 170 7.26 14.82 18.61
C TYR A 170 8.30 15.63 19.40
N TYR A 171 8.61 15.20 20.63
CA TYR A 171 9.71 15.79 21.39
C TYR A 171 11.04 15.34 20.79
N GLU A 172 11.70 16.24 20.09
CA GLU A 172 13.08 16.05 19.63
C GLU A 172 14.05 16.61 20.69
N PRO A 173 14.85 15.76 21.35
CA PRO A 173 15.80 16.24 22.36
C PRO A 173 16.79 17.23 21.72
N ARG A 174 17.13 18.31 22.44
CA ARG A 174 18.22 19.20 22.02
C ARG A 174 19.50 18.39 21.82
N LYS A 175 20.39 18.87 20.94
CA LYS A 175 21.69 18.20 20.64
C LYS A 175 22.54 17.87 21.88
N SER A 176 22.40 18.63 22.96
CA SER A 176 23.11 18.40 24.23
C SER A 176 22.47 17.31 25.11
N CYS A 177 21.33 16.77 24.71
CA CYS A 177 20.43 15.93 25.50
C CYS A 177 20.10 14.60 24.79
N SER A 178 19.86 13.54 25.56
CA SER A 178 19.46 12.21 25.06
C SER A 178 18.42 11.57 25.98
N VAL A 179 17.44 10.87 25.40
CA VAL A 179 16.46 10.09 26.18
C VAL A 179 17.14 8.85 26.72
N ILE A 180 17.08 8.65 28.04
CA ILE A 180 17.71 7.52 28.73
C ILE A 180 16.69 6.52 29.27
N SER A 181 15.43 6.92 29.48
CA SER A 181 14.37 6.00 29.90
C SER A 181 12.97 6.58 29.69
N LEU A 182 11.95 5.71 29.73
CA LEU A 182 10.53 6.03 29.57
C LEU A 182 9.72 5.43 30.72
N ALA A 183 8.84 6.22 31.32
CA ALA A 183 7.91 5.76 32.35
C ALA A 183 6.45 6.11 31.98
N PRO A 184 5.57 5.13 31.81
CA PRO A 184 4.15 5.36 31.56
C PRO A 184 3.43 5.92 32.79
N VAL A 185 2.42 6.76 32.58
CA VAL A 185 1.50 7.30 33.60
C VAL A 185 0.10 7.44 33.02
N ASP A 186 -0.94 7.48 33.87
CA ASP A 186 -2.30 7.74 33.39
C ASP A 186 -2.51 9.23 33.04
N LEU A 187 -3.27 9.49 31.96
CA LEU A 187 -3.64 10.84 31.53
C LEU A 187 -4.51 11.54 32.60
N ARG A 188 -4.03 12.68 33.12
CA ARG A 188 -4.89 13.65 33.83
C ARG A 188 -5.18 14.83 32.91
N LYS A 189 -6.46 15.06 32.62
CA LYS A 189 -6.96 16.19 31.80
C LYS A 189 -6.68 17.58 32.40
N ASP A 190 -6.24 17.67 33.66
CA ASP A 190 -6.08 18.93 34.41
C ASP A 190 -4.62 19.37 34.66
N VAL A 191 -3.61 18.71 34.09
CA VAL A 191 -2.21 19.04 34.44
C VAL A 191 -1.52 19.84 33.34
N THR A 192 -1.62 21.16 33.44
CA THR A 192 -0.95 22.09 32.50
C THR A 192 0.55 22.26 32.77
N LYS A 193 1.06 21.88 33.96
CA LYS A 193 2.51 21.91 34.28
C LYS A 193 2.87 21.05 35.50
N PHE A 194 3.92 20.22 35.40
CA PHE A 194 4.56 19.60 36.56
C PHE A 194 5.62 20.54 37.10
N ASN A 195 5.36 21.12 38.28
CA ASN A 195 6.20 22.18 38.83
C ASN A 195 7.32 21.67 39.75
N SER A 196 7.32 20.39 40.12
CA SER A 196 8.32 19.81 41.02
C SER A 196 8.49 18.30 40.81
N TYR A 197 9.63 17.75 41.21
CA TYR A 197 9.91 16.32 41.04
C TYR A 197 9.07 15.46 41.98
N GLU A 198 8.64 16.03 43.10
CA GLU A 198 7.67 15.41 44.01
C GLU A 198 6.35 15.16 43.29
N ALA A 199 5.84 16.13 42.51
CA ALA A 199 4.62 15.95 41.71
C ALA A 199 4.77 14.87 40.62
N VAL A 200 5.96 14.78 39.99
CA VAL A 200 6.28 13.69 39.05
C VAL A 200 6.26 12.34 39.76
N MET A 201 6.88 12.27 40.94
CA MET A 201 6.97 11.04 41.73
C MET A 201 5.60 10.57 42.24
N GLU A 202 4.70 11.48 42.63
CA GLU A 202 3.34 11.12 43.02
C GLU A 202 2.57 10.44 41.89
N LEU A 203 2.76 10.85 40.62
CA LEU A 203 2.17 10.14 39.48
C LEU A 203 2.84 8.79 39.22
N LEU A 204 4.16 8.73 39.27
CA LEU A 204 4.89 7.48 39.04
C LEU A 204 4.56 6.43 40.11
N LYS A 205 4.32 6.85 41.35
CA LYS A 205 3.81 6.00 42.44
C LYS A 205 2.36 5.57 42.22
N ALA A 206 1.52 6.46 41.69
CA ALA A 206 0.13 6.11 41.35
C ALA A 206 0.04 5.06 40.25
N GLY A 207 1.08 4.94 39.42
CA GLY A 207 1.18 3.95 38.36
C GLY A 207 0.32 4.26 37.14
N PHE A 208 0.15 3.23 36.33
CA PHE A 208 -0.58 3.27 35.07
C PHE A 208 -1.45 2.03 34.91
N GLU A 209 -2.48 2.13 34.09
CA GLU A 209 -3.39 1.02 33.80
C GLU A 209 -3.19 0.48 32.38
N ILE A 210 -3.17 -0.85 32.23
CA ILE A 210 -3.15 -1.54 30.94
C ILE A 210 -4.25 -2.59 30.84
N GLY A 211 -4.73 -2.83 29.63
CA GLY A 211 -5.74 -3.82 29.31
C GLY A 211 -5.15 -5.20 29.06
N TRP A 212 -5.91 -6.25 29.33
CA TRP A 212 -5.53 -7.63 29.06
C TRP A 212 -6.67 -8.40 28.39
N SER A 213 -6.33 -9.38 27.54
CA SER A 213 -7.32 -10.24 26.90
C SER A 213 -6.72 -11.55 26.37
N VAL A 214 -7.14 -12.66 26.99
CA VAL A 214 -6.83 -14.02 26.52
C VAL A 214 -7.23 -14.20 25.07
N LYS A 215 -8.46 -13.80 24.70
CA LYS A 215 -8.96 -13.90 23.32
C LYS A 215 -8.08 -13.13 22.34
N CYS A 216 -7.58 -11.97 22.74
CA CYS A 216 -6.74 -11.12 21.91
C CYS A 216 -5.33 -11.68 21.76
N ARG A 217 -4.77 -12.21 22.86
CA ARG A 217 -3.52 -12.97 22.84
C ARG A 217 -3.64 -14.18 21.94
N ASP A 218 -4.65 -15.03 22.13
CA ASP A 218 -4.86 -16.25 21.33
C ASP A 218 -5.07 -15.90 19.85
N CYS A 219 -5.78 -14.80 19.56
CA CYS A 219 -5.92 -14.26 18.22
C CYS A 219 -4.55 -13.89 17.62
N SER A 220 -3.74 -13.16 18.38
CA SER A 220 -2.41 -12.71 17.95
C SER A 220 -1.44 -13.88 17.78
N LEU A 221 -1.48 -14.86 18.68
CA LEU A 221 -0.71 -16.12 18.60
C LEU A 221 -1.18 -16.99 17.43
N ALA A 222 -2.46 -16.94 17.08
CA ALA A 222 -3.01 -17.56 15.88
C ALA A 222 -2.70 -16.78 14.59
N GLY A 223 -1.83 -15.76 14.65
CA GLY A 223 -1.43 -14.95 13.50
C GLY A 223 -2.51 -14.00 12.99
N LYS A 224 -3.62 -13.84 13.73
CA LYS A 224 -4.73 -12.95 13.38
C LYS A 224 -4.54 -11.60 14.05
N GLN A 225 -5.07 -10.55 13.43
CA GLN A 225 -5.02 -9.23 14.02
C GLN A 225 -6.09 -9.08 15.10
N CYS A 226 -5.66 -8.69 16.29
CA CYS A 226 -6.56 -8.27 17.36
C CYS A 226 -6.57 -6.75 17.52
N VAL A 227 -7.75 -6.15 17.46
CA VAL A 227 -7.97 -4.70 17.61
C VAL A 227 -8.86 -4.40 18.81
N VAL A 228 -8.56 -3.30 19.51
CA VAL A 228 -9.42 -2.76 20.59
C VAL A 228 -10.45 -1.86 19.92
N LYS A 229 -11.73 -2.26 19.95
CA LYS A 229 -12.85 -1.57 19.29
C LYS A 229 -13.27 -0.30 20.01
N SER A 230 -13.23 -0.34 21.34
CA SER A 230 -13.60 0.78 22.22
C SER A 230 -12.62 0.89 23.38
N MET A 231 -12.27 2.13 23.71
CA MET A 231 -11.46 2.48 24.87
C MET A 231 -12.31 2.73 26.13
N ASP A 232 -13.65 2.68 26.01
CA ASP A 232 -14.55 2.72 27.15
C ASP A 232 -14.51 1.37 27.88
N LYS A 233 -14.51 1.40 29.23
CA LYS A 233 -14.53 0.20 30.06
C LYS A 233 -15.92 -0.45 30.03
N PRO A 234 -16.04 -1.78 29.89
CA PRO A 234 -14.95 -2.75 29.71
C PRO A 234 -14.36 -2.76 28.30
N LEU A 235 -13.05 -2.99 28.19
CA LEU A 235 -12.36 -2.98 26.90
C LEU A 235 -12.91 -4.04 25.94
N ILE A 236 -13.21 -3.67 24.69
CA ILE A 236 -13.79 -4.58 23.69
C ILE A 236 -12.72 -4.98 22.68
N TYR A 237 -12.41 -6.28 22.61
CA TYR A 237 -11.42 -6.83 21.69
C TYR A 237 -12.07 -7.59 20.52
N ILE A 238 -11.71 -7.24 19.30
CA ILE A 238 -12.10 -7.94 18.07
C ILE A 238 -10.93 -8.76 17.56
N CYS A 239 -11.18 -10.03 17.31
CA CYS A 239 -10.31 -10.90 16.52
C CYS A 239 -10.93 -11.04 15.13
N GLU A 240 -10.25 -10.55 14.10
CA GLU A 240 -10.74 -10.65 12.73
C GLU A 240 -10.61 -12.10 12.22
N LYS A 241 -11.68 -12.63 11.61
CA LYS A 241 -11.86 -14.07 11.34
C LYS A 241 -11.17 -14.55 10.07
N GLU A 242 -10.85 -15.84 10.09
CA GLU A 242 -10.52 -16.66 8.91
C GLU A 242 -11.61 -17.76 8.76
N TYR A 243 -11.93 -18.13 7.51
CA TYR A 243 -12.94 -19.11 7.10
C TYR A 243 -12.54 -20.56 7.47
N LYS A 244 -13.52 -21.43 7.77
CA LYS A 244 -13.30 -22.85 8.14
C LYS A 244 -12.94 -23.72 6.92
N GLU A 245 -11.96 -24.61 7.06
CA GLU A 245 -11.57 -25.64 6.07
C GLU A 245 -12.53 -26.86 6.08
N LEU A 246 -12.71 -27.45 4.89
CA LEU A 246 -13.54 -28.62 4.58
C LEU A 246 -12.70 -29.91 4.70
N THR A 247 -13.29 -31.05 5.10
CA THR A 247 -12.48 -32.23 5.44
C THR A 247 -11.98 -33.03 4.23
N ARG A 248 -10.86 -33.75 4.42
CA ARG A 248 -10.12 -34.54 3.41
C ARG A 248 -10.95 -35.52 2.58
N ALA A 249 -12.02 -36.07 3.15
CA ALA A 249 -12.92 -36.98 2.43
C ALA A 249 -13.82 -36.24 1.43
N GLU A 250 -14.26 -35.03 1.77
CA GLU A 250 -15.09 -34.16 0.93
C GLU A 250 -14.25 -33.57 -0.22
N GLY A 251 -12.98 -33.26 0.05
CA GLY A 251 -12.03 -32.83 -0.98
C GLY A 251 -11.76 -33.88 -2.06
N ASN A 252 -11.68 -35.16 -1.68
CA ASN A 252 -11.42 -36.24 -2.64
C ASN A 252 -12.57 -36.44 -3.63
N TRP A 253 -13.83 -36.25 -3.21
CA TRP A 253 -15.00 -36.35 -4.11
C TRP A 253 -15.04 -35.18 -5.11
N ILE A 254 -14.66 -33.99 -4.67
CA ILE A 254 -14.61 -32.80 -5.51
C ILE A 254 -13.50 -32.91 -6.55
N ILE A 255 -12.32 -33.43 -6.18
CA ILE A 255 -11.20 -33.66 -7.09
C ILE A 255 -11.57 -34.70 -8.17
N ALA A 256 -12.24 -35.79 -7.80
CA ALA A 256 -12.70 -36.79 -8.77
C ALA A 256 -13.69 -36.20 -9.78
N ALA A 257 -14.62 -35.36 -9.33
CA ALA A 257 -15.57 -34.67 -10.21
C ALA A 257 -14.88 -33.67 -11.15
N ILE A 258 -13.85 -32.95 -10.68
CA ILE A 258 -13.07 -32.00 -11.49
C ILE A 258 -12.24 -32.72 -12.55
N VAL A 259 -11.63 -33.86 -12.23
CA VAL A 259 -10.83 -34.63 -13.20
C VAL A 259 -11.71 -35.20 -14.31
N VAL A 260 -12.87 -35.75 -13.97
CA VAL A 260 -13.82 -36.28 -14.96
C VAL A 260 -14.40 -35.14 -15.82
N GLY A 261 -14.77 -34.01 -15.20
CA GLY A 261 -15.22 -32.82 -15.93
C GLY A 261 -14.14 -32.21 -16.82
N GLY A 262 -12.88 -32.23 -16.37
CA GLY A 262 -11.72 -31.72 -17.10
C GLY A 262 -11.37 -32.55 -18.33
N LEU A 263 -11.50 -33.88 -18.25
CA LEU A 263 -11.28 -34.78 -19.39
C LEU A 263 -12.36 -34.59 -20.47
N ILE A 264 -13.61 -34.34 -20.05
CA ILE A 264 -14.71 -34.00 -20.97
C ILE A 264 -14.46 -32.63 -21.62
N ALA A 265 -14.00 -31.65 -20.84
CA ALA A 265 -13.67 -30.31 -21.36
C ALA A 265 -12.48 -30.34 -22.35
N LEU A 266 -11.46 -31.17 -22.11
CA LEU A 266 -10.32 -31.31 -23.03
C LEU A 266 -10.75 -31.88 -24.39
N GLY A 267 -11.71 -32.81 -24.39
CA GLY A 267 -12.31 -33.33 -25.63
C GLY A 267 -13.11 -32.29 -26.42
N VAL A 268 -13.67 -31.28 -25.75
CA VAL A 268 -14.43 -30.17 -26.39
C VAL A 268 -13.50 -29.06 -26.90
N ILE A 269 -12.35 -28.83 -26.26
CA ILE A 269 -11.41 -27.75 -26.62
C ILE A 269 -10.66 -28.05 -27.92
N ILE A 270 -10.35 -29.32 -28.21
CA ILE A 270 -9.66 -29.69 -29.45
C ILE A 270 -10.55 -29.47 -30.70
N ALA A 271 -11.87 -29.29 -30.52
CA ALA A 271 -12.81 -29.02 -31.61
C ALA A 271 -13.02 -27.52 -31.94
N ARG A 272 -12.38 -26.58 -31.22
CA ARG A 272 -12.53 -25.13 -31.47
C ARG A 272 -11.20 -24.46 -31.78
N SER A 273 -10.64 -24.75 -32.95
CA SER A 273 -9.66 -23.89 -33.59
C SER A 273 -10.14 -23.54 -34.99
N ASP A 274 -11.13 -22.65 -35.07
CA ASP A 274 -11.39 -21.81 -36.23
C ASP A 274 -11.95 -20.48 -35.69
N LYS A 275 -11.19 -19.39 -35.83
CA LYS A 275 -11.73 -18.02 -35.72
C LYS A 275 -11.55 -17.36 -37.07
N GLU A 276 -12.69 -17.10 -37.71
CA GLU A 276 -12.83 -16.42 -38.99
C GLU A 276 -12.30 -14.98 -38.93
N PHE A 277 -11.57 -14.58 -39.97
CA PHE A 277 -11.23 -13.19 -40.27
C PHE A 277 -12.49 -12.40 -40.65
N CYS A 278 -12.64 -11.17 -40.16
CA CYS A 278 -13.58 -10.23 -40.76
C CYS A 278 -13.12 -9.83 -42.16
N SER A 279 -13.98 -10.04 -43.16
CA SER A 279 -13.62 -9.94 -44.57
C SER A 279 -13.61 -8.51 -45.13
N SER A 280 -13.95 -7.47 -44.34
CA SER A 280 -13.94 -6.07 -44.78
C SER A 280 -13.92 -5.08 -43.62
N ALA A 281 -13.09 -4.04 -43.71
CA ALA A 281 -13.09 -2.91 -42.76
C ALA A 281 -14.39 -2.09 -42.88
N SER A 282 -14.92 -1.65 -41.75
CA SER A 282 -16.12 -0.80 -41.69
C SER A 282 -15.75 0.66 -42.01
N SER A 283 -16.70 1.48 -42.44
CA SER A 283 -16.47 2.90 -42.76
C SER A 283 -17.63 3.79 -42.30
N CYS A 284 -17.32 4.98 -41.80
CA CYS A 284 -18.33 5.99 -41.45
C CYS A 284 -17.76 7.41 -41.69
N GLY A 285 -18.47 8.19 -42.52
CA GLY A 285 -18.02 9.54 -42.87
C GLY A 285 -16.66 9.56 -43.57
N GLU A 286 -15.78 10.43 -43.08
CA GLU A 286 -14.40 10.57 -43.54
C GLU A 286 -13.50 9.39 -43.12
N ILE A 287 -13.93 8.57 -42.14
CA ILE A 287 -13.17 7.41 -41.68
C ILE A 287 -13.51 6.19 -42.53
N ARG A 288 -12.68 5.93 -43.53
CA ARG A 288 -12.91 4.86 -44.53
C ARG A 288 -12.41 3.47 -44.13
N ASN A 289 -11.57 3.38 -43.09
CA ASN A 289 -10.91 2.14 -42.69
C ASN A 289 -11.00 1.94 -41.17
N ILE A 290 -12.20 1.66 -40.66
CA ILE A 290 -12.43 1.25 -39.28
C ILE A 290 -12.14 -0.24 -39.19
N SER A 291 -11.05 -0.56 -38.50
CA SER A 291 -10.51 -1.89 -38.36
C SER A 291 -10.10 -2.14 -36.92
N TYR A 292 -9.79 -3.39 -36.61
CA TYR A 292 -9.42 -3.81 -35.26
C TYR A 292 -8.33 -2.88 -34.65
N PRO A 293 -8.51 -2.35 -33.42
CA PRO A 293 -9.51 -2.75 -32.42
C PRO A 293 -10.86 -2.06 -32.51
N PHE A 294 -11.01 -1.00 -33.30
CA PHE A 294 -12.26 -0.25 -33.39
C PHE A 294 -13.34 -1.04 -34.15
N ARG A 295 -14.59 -0.82 -33.76
CA ARG A 295 -15.78 -1.38 -34.43
C ARG A 295 -16.90 -0.36 -34.47
N LEU A 296 -17.82 -0.48 -35.42
CA LEU A 296 -19.08 0.24 -35.40
C LEU A 296 -20.13 -0.53 -34.58
N LYS A 297 -21.02 0.23 -33.94
CA LYS A 297 -22.23 -0.30 -33.30
C LYS A 297 -23.11 -0.99 -34.35
N GLY A 298 -23.13 -2.32 -34.32
CA GLY A 298 -23.82 -3.16 -35.29
C GLY A 298 -22.92 -4.12 -36.09
N ASP A 299 -21.60 -4.00 -35.98
CA ASP A 299 -20.67 -4.96 -36.59
C ASP A 299 -20.91 -6.39 -36.03
N PRO A 300 -20.65 -7.47 -36.79
CA PRO A 300 -20.87 -8.86 -36.34
C PRO A 300 -20.14 -9.23 -35.04
N SER A 301 -20.67 -10.21 -34.31
CA SER A 301 -20.03 -10.75 -33.11
C SER A 301 -18.73 -11.47 -33.49
N GLY A 302 -17.58 -10.93 -33.06
CA GLY A 302 -16.24 -11.40 -33.45
C GLY A 302 -15.43 -10.36 -34.23
N CYS A 303 -16.05 -9.25 -34.67
CA CYS A 303 -15.39 -8.17 -35.39
C CYS A 303 -15.06 -6.96 -34.51
N GLY A 304 -13.80 -6.55 -34.46
CA GLY A 304 -13.34 -5.46 -33.59
C GLY A 304 -13.62 -5.72 -32.11
N ASP A 305 -13.35 -4.74 -31.26
CA ASP A 305 -13.45 -4.87 -29.82
C ASP A 305 -14.64 -4.09 -29.24
N PRO A 306 -15.51 -4.70 -28.40
CA PRO A 306 -16.63 -4.00 -27.76
C PRO A 306 -16.24 -2.75 -26.97
N ASP A 307 -15.04 -2.72 -26.38
CA ASP A 307 -14.59 -1.55 -25.62
C ASP A 307 -14.14 -0.39 -26.50
N TYR A 308 -13.90 -0.64 -27.79
CA TYR A 308 -13.56 0.39 -28.80
C TYR A 308 -14.70 0.59 -29.79
N GLU A 309 -15.94 0.40 -29.32
CA GLU A 309 -17.14 0.67 -30.12
C GLU A 309 -17.31 2.16 -30.42
N LEU A 310 -17.45 2.47 -31.71
CA LEU A 310 -17.75 3.77 -32.27
C LEU A 310 -19.20 3.79 -32.74
N SER A 311 -19.84 4.96 -32.65
CA SER A 311 -21.16 5.18 -33.22
C SER A 311 -21.06 5.98 -34.51
N CYS A 312 -21.93 5.68 -35.48
CA CYS A 312 -22.03 6.42 -36.73
C CYS A 312 -23.41 7.09 -36.78
N VAL A 313 -23.46 8.41 -36.63
CA VAL A 313 -24.72 9.17 -36.66
C VAL A 313 -24.57 10.30 -37.67
N ASN A 314 -25.51 10.43 -38.61
CA ASN A 314 -25.49 11.44 -39.66
C ASN A 314 -24.17 11.50 -40.44
N ASN A 315 -23.60 10.32 -40.76
CA ASN A 315 -22.31 10.20 -41.45
C ASN A 315 -21.12 10.83 -40.69
N LYS A 316 -21.23 11.05 -39.38
CA LYS A 316 -20.13 11.44 -38.50
C LYS A 316 -19.79 10.28 -37.56
N THR A 317 -18.50 9.95 -37.46
CA THR A 317 -17.98 8.95 -36.51
C THR A 317 -17.86 9.59 -35.13
N ILE A 318 -18.47 8.97 -34.12
CA ILE A 318 -18.60 9.51 -32.77
C ILE A 318 -18.02 8.51 -31.76
N LEU A 319 -17.21 9.04 -30.85
CA LEU A 319 -16.71 8.36 -29.67
C LEU A 319 -17.29 9.02 -28.41
N GLU A 320 -17.85 8.21 -27.52
CA GLU A 320 -18.35 8.68 -26.22
C GLU A 320 -17.31 8.38 -25.13
N ILE A 321 -16.90 9.44 -24.43
CA ILE A 321 -15.99 9.39 -23.28
C ILE A 321 -16.70 10.10 -22.14
N SER A 322 -17.26 9.36 -21.18
CA SER A 322 -18.16 9.92 -20.17
C SER A 322 -17.52 11.08 -19.39
N PRO A 323 -18.18 12.24 -19.27
CA PRO A 323 -19.54 12.57 -19.74
C PRO A 323 -19.61 13.24 -21.13
N GLY A 324 -18.50 13.37 -21.87
CA GLY A 324 -18.41 14.07 -23.14
C GLY A 324 -18.65 13.21 -24.39
N LYS A 325 -18.91 13.90 -25.51
CA LYS A 325 -19.16 13.31 -26.83
C LYS A 325 -18.23 13.94 -27.86
N PHE A 326 -17.51 13.12 -28.61
CA PHE A 326 -16.44 13.58 -29.51
C PHE A 326 -16.65 13.06 -30.92
N TYR A 327 -16.40 13.92 -31.91
CA TYR A 327 -16.24 13.48 -33.28
C TYR A 327 -14.82 12.99 -33.51
N VAL A 328 -14.71 11.82 -34.14
CA VAL A 328 -13.43 11.23 -34.53
C VAL A 328 -13.07 11.77 -35.91
N THR A 329 -12.03 12.58 -36.00
CA THR A 329 -11.60 13.19 -37.28
C THR A 329 -10.55 12.36 -38.00
N SER A 330 -9.73 11.60 -37.27
CA SER A 330 -8.77 10.65 -37.84
C SER A 330 -8.41 9.54 -36.86
N ILE A 331 -8.05 8.38 -37.42
CA ILE A 331 -7.51 7.23 -36.70
C ILE A 331 -6.17 6.87 -37.37
N SER A 332 -5.06 6.99 -36.63
CA SER A 332 -3.75 6.50 -37.07
C SER A 332 -3.48 5.15 -36.43
N TYR A 333 -3.39 4.09 -37.25
CA TYR A 333 -3.03 2.74 -36.79
C TYR A 333 -1.53 2.55 -36.60
N ASP A 334 -0.72 3.27 -37.38
CA ASP A 334 0.74 3.22 -37.28
C ASP A 334 1.23 3.91 -36.01
N ASP A 335 0.68 5.09 -35.70
CA ASP A 335 1.06 5.87 -34.51
C ASP A 335 0.22 5.53 -33.28
N GLN A 336 -0.82 4.71 -33.44
CA GLN A 336 -1.81 4.37 -32.42
C GLN A 336 -2.47 5.61 -31.78
N THR A 337 -2.84 6.59 -32.60
CA THR A 337 -3.47 7.83 -32.14
C THR A 337 -4.85 8.03 -32.76
N LEU A 338 -5.68 8.79 -32.05
CA LEU A 338 -7.03 9.18 -32.43
C LEU A 338 -7.15 10.69 -32.27
N ARG A 339 -7.55 11.40 -33.32
CA ARG A 339 -7.84 12.83 -33.25
C ARG A 339 -9.31 13.04 -32.90
N LEU A 340 -9.56 13.79 -31.84
CA LEU A 340 -10.88 14.06 -31.29
C LEU A 340 -11.20 15.56 -31.29
N VAL A 341 -12.44 15.90 -31.67
CA VAL A 341 -13.00 17.24 -31.51
C VAL A 341 -14.28 17.11 -30.70
N ASP A 342 -14.45 17.93 -29.66
CA ASP A 342 -15.70 17.93 -28.87
C ASP A 342 -16.88 18.28 -29.79
N ALA A 343 -17.97 17.52 -29.69
CA ALA A 343 -19.12 17.69 -30.56
C ALA A 343 -19.74 19.10 -30.48
N ASN A 344 -19.59 19.79 -29.34
CA ASN A 344 -20.07 21.16 -29.15
C ASN A 344 -19.22 22.21 -29.87
N PHE A 345 -17.98 21.89 -30.29
CA PHE A 345 -17.08 22.82 -30.98
C PHE A 345 -16.91 22.53 -32.47
N ALA A 346 -17.41 21.39 -32.94
CA ALA A 346 -17.17 20.96 -34.32
C ALA A 346 -18.10 21.60 -35.36
N ASP A 347 -19.21 22.22 -34.94
CA ASP A 347 -20.08 22.97 -35.84
C ASP A 347 -19.75 24.47 -35.72
N VAL A 348 -19.08 25.01 -36.75
CA VAL A 348 -18.49 26.37 -36.81
C VAL A 348 -19.51 27.50 -36.55
N ASN A 349 -20.81 27.22 -36.66
CA ASN A 349 -21.87 28.20 -36.47
C ASN A 349 -22.23 28.48 -35.00
N ASP A 350 -21.73 27.69 -34.04
CA ASP A 350 -22.00 27.87 -32.61
C ASP A 350 -20.72 28.22 -31.83
N SER A 351 -20.36 29.51 -31.84
CA SER A 351 -19.11 30.00 -31.23
C SER A 351 -19.14 30.13 -29.71
N CYS A 352 -20.24 29.74 -29.05
CA CYS A 352 -20.53 30.11 -27.66
C CYS A 352 -20.88 28.95 -26.73
N SER A 353 -20.62 27.73 -27.18
CA SER A 353 -20.83 26.53 -26.39
C SER A 353 -19.68 26.29 -25.39
N LEU A 354 -20.00 25.60 -24.29
CA LEU A 354 -19.01 25.00 -23.40
C LEU A 354 -18.75 23.54 -23.83
N PRO A 355 -17.65 22.91 -23.38
CA PRO A 355 -17.38 21.50 -23.68
C PRO A 355 -18.57 20.62 -23.32
N SER A 356 -18.86 19.60 -24.13
CA SER A 356 -19.97 18.66 -23.89
C SER A 356 -19.84 17.92 -22.56
N GLY A 357 -18.61 17.79 -22.05
CA GLY A 357 -18.31 17.32 -20.71
C GLY A 357 -16.84 17.51 -20.35
N SER A 358 -16.55 17.72 -19.05
CA SER A 358 -15.17 17.75 -18.56
C SER A 358 -14.61 16.34 -18.46
N VAL A 359 -13.95 15.89 -19.54
CA VAL A 359 -13.34 14.56 -19.67
C VAL A 359 -11.92 14.46 -19.12
N VAL A 360 -11.33 15.60 -18.75
CA VAL A 360 -10.07 15.69 -18.02
C VAL A 360 -10.31 16.04 -16.55
N THR A 361 -9.43 15.58 -15.68
CA THR A 361 -9.38 15.95 -14.26
C THR A 361 -8.67 17.30 -14.08
N THR A 362 -8.76 17.90 -12.89
CA THR A 362 -8.10 19.19 -12.59
C THR A 362 -6.58 19.13 -12.67
N ASP A 363 -6.01 17.93 -12.53
CA ASP A 363 -4.61 17.57 -12.70
C ASP A 363 -4.26 17.15 -14.14
N GLY A 364 -5.19 17.29 -15.10
CA GLY A 364 -4.90 17.21 -16.54
C GLY A 364 -5.01 15.81 -17.17
N PHE A 365 -5.43 14.79 -16.42
CA PHE A 365 -5.54 13.42 -16.95
C PHE A 365 -6.93 13.14 -17.53
N LEU A 366 -6.99 12.37 -18.63
CA LEU A 366 -8.26 11.84 -19.16
C LEU A 366 -8.90 10.89 -18.14
N LYS A 367 -10.22 11.00 -17.98
CA LYS A 367 -11.01 10.14 -17.08
C LYS A 367 -11.23 8.73 -17.61
N ASP A 368 -11.04 8.51 -18.92
CA ASP A 368 -11.29 7.23 -19.57
C ASP A 368 -9.99 6.45 -19.79
N ILE A 369 -9.88 5.34 -19.07
CA ILE A 369 -8.71 4.48 -19.03
C ILE A 369 -8.36 3.82 -20.36
N ARG A 370 -9.29 3.80 -21.34
CA ARG A 370 -9.05 3.21 -22.68
C ARG A 370 -8.10 4.05 -23.52
N PHE A 371 -7.93 5.33 -23.16
CA PHE A 371 -7.22 6.32 -23.94
C PHE A 371 -6.23 7.08 -23.05
N ARG A 372 -5.02 7.34 -23.56
CA ARG A 372 -4.01 8.16 -22.89
C ARG A 372 -3.90 9.50 -23.60
N GLY A 373 -3.81 10.62 -22.89
CA GLY A 373 -3.51 11.91 -23.52
C GLY A 373 -2.14 11.84 -24.20
N VAL A 374 -2.06 12.22 -25.48
CA VAL A 374 -0.77 12.31 -26.22
C VAL A 374 -0.09 13.64 -25.98
N SER A 375 -0.87 14.67 -25.65
CA SER A 375 -0.40 16.01 -25.31
C SER A 375 0.00 16.12 -23.83
N ASP A 376 0.80 17.14 -23.52
CA ASP A 376 1.15 17.55 -22.17
C ASP A 376 -0.12 17.61 -21.28
N PRO A 377 -0.13 17.00 -20.07
CA PRO A 377 -1.26 17.13 -19.13
C PRO A 377 -1.64 18.60 -18.86
N ASP A 378 -0.70 19.52 -19.03
CA ASP A 378 -0.90 20.98 -18.98
C ASP A 378 -1.19 21.58 -20.36
N SER A 379 -2.06 20.95 -21.17
CA SER A 379 -2.56 21.53 -22.42
C SER A 379 -4.09 21.54 -22.45
N ARG A 380 -4.67 22.44 -21.65
CA ARG A 380 -6.13 22.56 -21.51
C ARG A 380 -6.55 24.00 -21.25
N PHE A 381 -7.78 24.32 -21.63
CA PHE A 381 -8.48 25.53 -21.19
C PHE A 381 -9.38 25.23 -19.99
N ARG A 382 -9.26 26.05 -18.95
CA ARG A 382 -10.22 26.16 -17.87
C ARG A 382 -11.17 27.31 -18.17
N PHE A 383 -12.45 27.00 -18.23
CA PHE A 383 -13.48 28.03 -18.23
C PHE A 383 -13.80 28.37 -16.79
N VAL A 384 -13.65 29.64 -16.42
CA VAL A 384 -13.80 30.13 -15.04
C VAL A 384 -14.86 31.23 -15.00
N ASN A 385 -15.78 31.13 -14.05
CA ASN A 385 -16.77 32.16 -13.78
C ASN A 385 -16.31 33.03 -12.59
N CYS A 386 -16.16 34.33 -12.82
CA CYS A 386 -15.68 35.30 -11.85
C CYS A 386 -16.80 36.27 -11.43
N SER A 387 -16.82 36.63 -10.15
CA SER A 387 -17.78 37.59 -9.58
C SER A 387 -17.47 39.05 -9.90
N ARG A 388 -16.28 39.34 -10.47
CA ARG A 388 -15.81 40.68 -10.86
C ARG A 388 -15.06 40.59 -12.19
N ASN A 389 -15.03 41.72 -12.91
CA ASN A 389 -14.21 41.86 -14.10
C ASN A 389 -12.73 41.85 -13.68
N ILE A 390 -11.96 40.89 -14.18
CA ILE A 390 -10.53 40.72 -13.89
C ILE A 390 -9.63 41.02 -15.09
N SER A 391 -10.19 41.60 -16.17
CA SER A 391 -9.46 41.87 -17.42
C SER A 391 -8.26 42.81 -17.29
N SER A 392 -8.08 43.47 -16.14
CA SER A 392 -6.97 44.37 -15.85
C SER A 392 -5.97 43.83 -14.81
N VAL A 393 -6.11 42.58 -14.36
CA VAL A 393 -5.22 41.97 -13.34
C VAL A 393 -3.97 41.40 -14.03
N PRO A 394 -2.77 41.98 -13.81
CA PRO A 394 -1.54 41.54 -14.49
C PRO A 394 -1.00 40.19 -14.01
N GLU A 395 -1.48 39.70 -12.86
CA GLU A 395 -1.02 38.48 -12.18
C GLU A 395 -1.79 37.20 -12.61
N ALA A 396 -2.83 37.33 -13.45
CA ALA A 396 -3.59 36.19 -13.94
C ALA A 396 -2.97 35.67 -15.26
N ALA A 397 -2.46 34.43 -15.24
CA ALA A 397 -1.95 33.69 -16.40
C ALA A 397 -2.82 33.83 -17.66
N ASN A 398 -2.21 33.69 -18.85
CA ASN A 398 -2.83 33.73 -20.18
C ASN A 398 -4.35 33.45 -20.14
N HIS A 399 -5.17 34.51 -20.15
CA HIS A 399 -6.62 34.41 -20.07
C HIS A 399 -7.28 35.34 -21.08
N THR A 400 -8.44 34.95 -21.61
CA THR A 400 -9.26 35.79 -22.48
C THR A 400 -10.71 35.76 -22.02
N ALA A 401 -11.42 36.88 -22.14
CA ALA A 401 -12.84 36.93 -21.84
C ALA A 401 -13.62 36.09 -22.87
N VAL A 402 -14.66 35.41 -22.42
CA VAL A 402 -15.62 34.70 -23.28
C VAL A 402 -16.84 35.62 -23.45
N PRO A 403 -16.91 36.42 -24.53
CA PRO A 403 -17.81 37.57 -24.57
C PRO A 403 -19.28 37.19 -24.53
N CYS A 404 -19.64 36.07 -25.14
CA CYS A 404 -21.04 35.62 -25.21
C CYS A 404 -21.57 34.92 -23.96
N LEU A 405 -20.68 34.43 -23.08
CA LEU A 405 -21.05 33.92 -21.76
C LEU A 405 -20.94 34.99 -20.67
N THR A 406 -20.28 36.11 -20.99
CA THR A 406 -20.17 37.27 -20.12
C THR A 406 -21.45 38.12 -20.22
N ARG A 407 -22.12 38.33 -19.08
CA ARG A 407 -23.36 39.13 -18.98
C ARG A 407 -23.23 40.11 -17.82
N ASN A 408 -24.23 40.98 -17.63
CA ASN A 408 -24.18 41.99 -16.56
C ASN A 408 -24.00 41.30 -15.19
N ARG A 409 -22.82 41.49 -14.57
CA ARG A 409 -22.35 40.89 -13.29
C ARG A 409 -21.88 39.42 -13.33
N THR A 410 -21.73 38.79 -14.49
CA THR A 410 -21.11 37.46 -14.63
C THR A 410 -19.99 37.52 -15.67
N TYR A 411 -18.74 37.25 -15.26
CA TYR A 411 -17.57 37.38 -16.12
C TYR A 411 -16.95 36.00 -16.34
N VAL A 412 -17.02 35.51 -17.57
CA VAL A 412 -16.49 34.18 -17.93
C VAL A 412 -15.20 34.34 -18.70
N TYR A 413 -14.17 33.63 -18.27
CA TYR A 413 -12.84 33.65 -18.87
C TYR A 413 -12.40 32.24 -19.26
N ALA A 414 -11.72 32.12 -20.40
CA ALA A 414 -10.96 30.95 -20.78
C ALA A 414 -9.50 31.17 -20.35
N VAL A 415 -9.00 30.30 -19.48
CA VAL A 415 -7.66 30.37 -18.90
C VAL A 415 -6.87 29.15 -19.37
N TYR A 416 -5.69 29.37 -19.93
CA TYR A 416 -4.84 28.25 -20.36
C TYR A 416 -3.90 27.81 -19.25
N ASP A 417 -3.99 26.53 -18.88
CA ASP A 417 -3.02 25.89 -18.01
C ASP A 417 -1.92 25.35 -18.90
N GLY A 418 -0.75 26.01 -18.95
CA GLY A 418 0.44 25.59 -19.69
C GLY A 418 1.59 25.14 -18.79
N GLU A 419 2.71 24.73 -19.40
CA GLU A 419 3.95 24.11 -18.84
C GLU A 419 4.64 24.89 -17.68
N TYR A 420 4.14 26.07 -17.29
CA TYR A 420 4.68 26.91 -16.20
C TYR A 420 3.67 27.23 -15.08
N SER A 421 2.53 26.53 -15.00
CA SER A 421 1.41 26.95 -14.13
C SER A 421 1.54 26.60 -12.63
N TYR A 422 2.57 25.86 -12.20
CA TYR A 422 2.74 25.40 -10.80
C TYR A 422 2.84 26.54 -9.76
N TYR A 423 3.06 27.78 -10.20
CA TYR A 423 3.20 28.96 -9.34
C TYR A 423 2.19 30.07 -9.62
N SER A 424 1.22 29.87 -10.51
CA SER A 424 0.29 30.96 -10.86
C SER A 424 -0.85 31.06 -9.85
N PRO A 425 -1.12 32.25 -9.27
CA PRO A 425 -2.28 32.44 -8.40
C PRO A 425 -3.56 32.12 -9.18
N GLN A 426 -4.39 31.25 -8.61
CA GLN A 426 -5.67 30.89 -9.21
C GLN A 426 -6.56 32.14 -9.27
N PRO A 427 -7.20 32.46 -10.41
CA PRO A 427 -8.17 33.54 -10.44
C PRO A 427 -9.28 33.26 -9.43
N SER A 428 -9.73 34.29 -8.73
CA SER A 428 -10.79 34.22 -7.70
C SER A 428 -12.17 33.98 -8.34
N GLY A 429 -12.35 32.80 -8.93
CA GLY A 429 -13.56 32.35 -9.64
C GLY A 429 -13.68 30.83 -9.65
N SER A 430 -14.89 30.32 -9.88
CA SER A 430 -15.16 28.87 -9.92
C SER A 430 -14.94 28.30 -11.32
N VAL A 431 -14.27 27.16 -11.41
CA VAL A 431 -14.12 26.41 -12.68
C VAL A 431 -15.47 25.82 -13.07
N ILE A 432 -15.94 26.15 -14.27
CA ILE A 432 -17.23 25.68 -14.80
C ILE A 432 -17.07 24.53 -15.81
N SER A 433 -15.95 24.48 -16.55
CA SER A 433 -15.64 23.37 -17.45
C SER A 433 -14.15 23.33 -17.81
N LEU A 434 -13.69 22.14 -18.23
CA LEU A 434 -12.34 21.87 -18.69
C LEU A 434 -12.37 21.35 -20.13
N ALA A 435 -11.51 21.89 -20.98
CA ALA A 435 -11.39 21.48 -22.38
C ALA A 435 -9.94 21.13 -22.74
N PRO A 436 -9.64 19.87 -23.12
CA PRO A 436 -8.31 19.51 -23.61
C PRO A 436 -8.05 20.13 -24.99
N VAL A 437 -6.79 20.49 -25.28
CA VAL A 437 -6.36 20.98 -26.59
C VAL A 437 -5.04 20.34 -27.01
N GLY A 438 -4.90 19.98 -28.29
CA GLY A 438 -3.63 19.52 -28.82
C GLY A 438 -2.75 20.71 -29.20
N LEU A 439 -1.70 21.01 -28.43
CA LEU A 439 -0.74 22.04 -28.81
C LEU A 439 0.04 21.64 -30.07
N ARG A 440 0.00 22.50 -31.09
CA ARG A 440 1.01 22.50 -32.15
C ARG A 440 2.28 23.14 -31.58
N LYS A 441 3.44 22.49 -31.74
CA LYS A 441 4.75 23.04 -31.37
C LYS A 441 4.87 24.49 -31.88
N GLY A 442 4.99 25.47 -30.98
CA GLY A 442 5.23 26.88 -31.29
C GLY A 442 4.10 27.86 -30.98
N VAL A 443 2.92 27.42 -30.53
CA VAL A 443 1.86 28.34 -30.06
C VAL A 443 2.06 28.66 -28.58
N THR A 444 2.59 29.85 -28.28
CA THR A 444 2.92 30.26 -26.90
C THR A 444 2.05 31.41 -26.37
N LYS A 445 1.17 31.99 -27.20
CA LYS A 445 0.27 33.09 -26.84
C LYS A 445 -1.04 33.02 -27.64
N PHE A 446 -2.13 33.39 -26.99
CA PHE A 446 -3.43 33.67 -27.57
C PHE A 446 -3.90 35.03 -27.05
N ASN A 447 -4.48 35.83 -27.91
CA ASN A 447 -4.85 37.23 -27.64
C ASN A 447 -6.37 37.45 -27.70
N SER A 448 -7.12 36.48 -28.24
CA SER A 448 -8.56 36.59 -28.43
C SER A 448 -9.28 35.28 -28.09
N TYR A 449 -10.60 35.34 -27.90
CA TYR A 449 -11.44 34.14 -27.78
C TYR A 449 -11.56 33.38 -29.11
N GLU A 450 -11.36 34.05 -30.25
CA GLU A 450 -11.32 33.39 -31.56
C GLU A 450 -10.13 32.42 -31.65
N ASP A 451 -8.97 32.80 -31.11
CA ASP A 451 -7.78 31.94 -31.03
C ASP A 451 -8.06 30.69 -30.16
N VAL A 452 -8.82 30.85 -29.09
CA VAL A 452 -9.25 29.73 -28.22
C VAL A 452 -10.16 28.79 -28.98
N MET A 453 -11.13 29.33 -29.73
CA MET A 453 -12.04 28.53 -30.54
C MET A 453 -11.33 27.82 -31.69
N GLU A 454 -10.33 28.44 -32.31
CA GLU A 454 -9.50 27.79 -33.33
C GLU A 454 -8.80 26.54 -32.77
N LEU A 455 -8.22 26.64 -31.57
CA LEU A 455 -7.56 25.51 -30.90
C LEU A 455 -8.54 24.41 -30.48
N LEU A 456 -9.71 24.77 -29.96
CA LEU A 456 -10.75 23.81 -29.57
C LEU A 456 -11.34 23.08 -30.78
N THR A 457 -11.53 23.79 -31.88
CA THR A 457 -12.04 23.22 -33.14
C THR A 457 -10.99 22.35 -33.83
N ALA A 458 -9.70 22.68 -33.67
CA ALA A 458 -8.61 21.82 -34.14
C ALA A 458 -8.56 20.47 -33.40
N GLY A 459 -9.12 20.39 -32.18
CA GLY A 459 -9.19 19.17 -31.39
C GLY A 459 -7.89 18.80 -30.69
N PHE A 460 -7.84 17.57 -30.18
CA PHE A 460 -6.73 17.02 -29.41
C PHE A 460 -6.48 15.56 -29.79
N ASP A 461 -5.25 15.08 -29.54
CA ASP A 461 -4.84 13.71 -29.83
C ASP A 461 -4.93 12.85 -28.57
N VAL A 462 -5.54 11.68 -28.70
CA VAL A 462 -5.49 10.63 -27.69
C VAL A 462 -4.82 9.38 -28.25
N GLY A 463 -3.95 8.79 -27.46
CA GLY A 463 -3.29 7.54 -27.75
C GLY A 463 -4.25 6.43 -27.39
N TRP A 464 -4.48 5.53 -28.31
CA TRP A 464 -5.06 4.24 -28.02
C TRP A 464 -3.93 3.23 -28.07
N SER A 465 -4.04 2.15 -27.34
CA SER A 465 -3.15 1.04 -27.58
C SER A 465 -3.87 -0.20 -27.15
N LEU A 466 -3.84 -1.22 -28.00
CA LEU A 466 -4.20 -2.56 -27.58
C LEU A 466 -3.31 -3.01 -26.43
N GLN A 467 -2.05 -2.56 -26.41
CA GLN A 467 -1.09 -2.66 -25.30
C GLN A 467 -1.40 -1.75 -24.12
N CYS A 468 -2.19 -0.68 -24.23
CA CYS A 468 -2.70 0.07 -23.06
C CYS A 468 -4.00 -0.52 -22.54
N ARG A 469 -4.88 -1.06 -23.39
CA ARG A 469 -5.92 -1.98 -22.92
C ARG A 469 -5.27 -3.24 -22.37
N ASP A 470 -4.15 -3.68 -22.90
CA ASP A 470 -3.33 -4.75 -22.35
C ASP A 470 -2.31 -4.27 -21.28
N CYS A 471 -2.30 -2.99 -20.93
CA CYS A 471 -1.56 -2.44 -19.78
C CYS A 471 -2.53 -1.77 -18.82
N ALA A 472 -3.84 -1.95 -18.99
CA ALA A 472 -4.88 -1.58 -18.02
C ALA A 472 -5.79 -2.79 -17.75
N LEU A 473 -6.05 -3.61 -18.79
CA LEU A 473 -6.66 -4.94 -18.75
C LEU A 473 -5.67 -6.10 -18.88
N LYS A 474 -4.51 -6.05 -19.56
CA LYS A 474 -3.42 -7.06 -19.35
C LYS A 474 -2.41 -6.61 -18.29
N GLU A 475 -2.37 -5.35 -17.84
CA GLU A 475 -1.97 -5.08 -16.44
C GLU A 475 -2.88 -5.93 -15.55
N ASN A 476 -4.18 -5.99 -15.82
CA ASN A 476 -5.12 -6.84 -15.07
C ASN A 476 -5.38 -8.29 -15.55
N LYS A 477 -4.76 -8.81 -16.63
CA LYS A 477 -5.05 -10.18 -17.15
C LYS A 477 -3.89 -10.98 -17.76
N GLU A 478 -2.75 -10.38 -18.13
CA GLU A 478 -1.54 -11.18 -18.43
C GLU A 478 -0.34 -10.84 -17.52
N LEU A 479 -0.31 -9.66 -16.89
CA LEU A 479 0.50 -9.42 -15.70
C LEU A 479 -0.13 -10.03 -14.43
N THR A 480 -1.42 -10.40 -14.45
CA THR A 480 -1.95 -11.41 -13.50
C THR A 480 -1.25 -12.76 -13.62
N SER A 481 -0.49 -12.99 -14.69
CA SER A 481 0.36 -14.19 -14.83
C SER A 481 1.84 -13.94 -14.55
N THR A 482 2.32 -12.73 -14.26
CA THR A 482 3.77 -12.48 -14.18
C THR A 482 4.23 -12.15 -12.75
N GLU A 483 3.48 -11.34 -11.98
CA GLU A 483 3.64 -11.30 -10.51
C GLU A 483 2.94 -12.49 -9.83
N GLY A 484 1.83 -12.94 -10.44
CA GLY A 484 1.23 -14.24 -10.15
C GLY A 484 2.19 -15.41 -10.35
N LYS A 485 3.28 -15.25 -11.12
CA LYS A 485 4.35 -16.25 -11.25
C LYS A 485 5.49 -16.14 -10.23
N LEU A 486 5.59 -15.08 -9.44
CA LEU A 486 6.38 -15.15 -8.21
C LEU A 486 5.68 -16.07 -7.19
N ILE A 487 4.36 -15.94 -7.14
CA ILE A 487 3.39 -16.75 -6.40
C ILE A 487 3.24 -18.16 -6.98
N ILE A 488 3.20 -18.33 -8.31
CA ILE A 488 3.18 -19.66 -8.97
C ILE A 488 4.55 -20.29 -8.91
N ALA A 489 5.66 -19.56 -8.96
CA ALA A 489 6.98 -20.14 -8.69
C ALA A 489 7.09 -20.58 -7.23
N ALA A 490 6.43 -19.88 -6.32
CA ALA A 490 6.17 -20.29 -4.95
C ALA A 490 5.28 -21.56 -4.84
N ILE A 491 4.22 -21.68 -5.66
CA ILE A 491 3.36 -22.87 -5.78
C ILE A 491 4.10 -24.05 -6.45
N VAL A 492 4.96 -23.80 -7.44
CA VAL A 492 5.80 -24.79 -8.13
C VAL A 492 6.94 -25.25 -7.21
N VAL A 493 7.51 -24.36 -6.41
CA VAL A 493 8.44 -24.70 -5.31
C VAL A 493 7.71 -25.52 -4.24
N GLY A 494 6.47 -25.16 -3.87
CA GLY A 494 5.60 -25.94 -2.98
C GLY A 494 5.30 -27.34 -3.51
N GLY A 495 5.06 -27.48 -4.82
CA GLY A 495 4.89 -28.76 -5.51
C GLY A 495 6.19 -29.58 -5.63
N LEU A 496 7.35 -28.93 -5.74
CA LEU A 496 8.67 -29.57 -5.83
C LEU A 496 9.25 -29.96 -4.47
N ILE A 497 8.77 -29.38 -3.38
CA ILE A 497 9.05 -29.84 -2.00
C ILE A 497 8.50 -31.28 -1.79
N ALA A 498 7.48 -31.69 -2.55
CA ALA A 498 7.00 -33.07 -2.59
C ALA A 498 7.88 -34.03 -3.45
N LEU A 499 8.92 -33.53 -4.14
CA LEU A 499 9.70 -34.27 -5.15
C LEU A 499 11.24 -34.27 -4.95
N GLY A 500 11.79 -33.59 -3.93
CA GLY A 500 13.19 -33.77 -3.51
C GLY A 500 14.29 -33.17 -4.41
N VAL A 501 14.04 -32.06 -5.11
CA VAL A 501 15.06 -31.33 -5.92
C VAL A 501 15.69 -30.18 -5.11
N ALA A 502 16.96 -29.83 -5.36
CA ALA A 502 17.75 -28.82 -4.63
C ALA A 502 17.12 -27.39 -4.63
N ILE A 503 16.31 -27.11 -3.62
CA ILE A 503 15.48 -25.91 -3.39
C ILE A 503 16.24 -24.58 -3.59
N ALA A 504 17.50 -24.50 -3.17
CA ALA A 504 18.28 -23.27 -3.20
C ALA A 504 18.58 -22.72 -4.61
N LYS A 505 18.76 -23.60 -5.61
CA LYS A 505 19.05 -23.18 -6.99
C LYS A 505 17.81 -22.59 -7.66
N LEU A 506 16.64 -23.18 -7.40
CA LEU A 506 15.36 -22.69 -7.92
C LEU A 506 14.99 -21.32 -7.33
N MET A 507 15.16 -21.13 -6.02
CA MET A 507 14.89 -19.83 -5.38
C MET A 507 15.76 -18.70 -5.94
N ASN A 508 17.02 -18.97 -6.26
CA ASN A 508 17.90 -18.00 -6.92
C ASN A 508 17.40 -17.59 -8.30
N MET A 509 16.97 -18.56 -9.11
CA MET A 509 16.45 -18.31 -10.45
C MET A 509 15.20 -17.43 -10.41
N ILE A 510 14.28 -17.75 -9.50
CA ILE A 510 13.04 -17.01 -9.28
C ILE A 510 13.36 -15.58 -8.87
N PHE A 511 14.22 -15.40 -7.88
CA PHE A 511 14.59 -14.08 -7.36
C PHE A 511 15.23 -13.19 -8.43
N ASN A 512 16.16 -13.73 -9.23
CA ASN A 512 16.79 -12.96 -10.30
C ASN A 512 15.81 -12.57 -11.41
N GLU A 513 14.90 -13.47 -11.82
CA GLU A 513 13.88 -13.16 -12.82
C GLU A 513 12.88 -12.12 -12.32
N SER A 514 12.61 -12.12 -11.02
CA SER A 514 11.78 -11.09 -10.36
C SER A 514 12.42 -9.71 -10.45
N LEU A 515 13.71 -9.63 -10.12
CA LEU A 515 14.48 -8.39 -10.16
C LEU A 515 14.70 -7.88 -11.60
N ARG A 516 14.63 -8.78 -12.59
CA ARG A 516 14.70 -8.40 -14.01
C ARG A 516 13.43 -7.66 -14.44
N LEU A 517 12.27 -8.24 -14.11
CA LEU A 517 10.95 -7.74 -14.51
C LEU A 517 10.50 -6.54 -13.65
N TYR A 518 10.82 -6.56 -12.36
CA TYR A 518 10.42 -5.54 -11.39
C TYR A 518 11.62 -5.10 -10.54
N PRO A 519 12.62 -4.44 -11.14
CA PRO A 519 13.73 -3.87 -10.38
C PRO A 519 13.19 -2.80 -9.43
N PRO A 520 13.55 -2.81 -8.13
CA PRO A 520 13.13 -1.75 -7.20
C PRO A 520 13.56 -0.36 -7.69
N VAL A 521 14.72 -0.25 -8.33
CA VAL A 521 15.24 1.00 -8.92
C VAL A 521 15.23 0.89 -10.45
N VAL A 522 14.37 1.65 -11.12
CA VAL A 522 14.17 1.56 -12.58
C VAL A 522 15.12 2.44 -13.40
N THR A 523 15.72 3.47 -12.79
CA THR A 523 16.75 4.32 -13.42
C THR A 523 17.87 4.63 -12.45
N MET A 524 19.09 4.80 -12.96
CA MET A 524 20.26 5.25 -12.18
C MET A 524 20.87 6.50 -12.80
N GLU A 525 21.22 7.48 -11.98
CA GLU A 525 21.76 8.75 -12.45
C GLU A 525 23.28 8.83 -12.22
N ARG A 526 23.99 9.48 -13.13
CA ARG A 526 25.42 9.75 -13.04
C ARG A 526 25.72 11.15 -13.57
N LYS A 527 26.50 11.93 -12.81
CA LYS A 527 27.08 13.18 -13.31
C LYS A 527 28.49 12.95 -13.84
N ILE A 528 28.76 13.44 -15.03
CA ILE A 528 30.07 13.33 -15.69
C ILE A 528 31.04 14.32 -15.04
N GLY A 529 32.07 13.82 -14.36
CA GLY A 529 33.07 14.67 -13.69
C GLY A 529 34.14 15.25 -14.64
N ARG A 530 34.38 14.61 -15.78
CA ARG A 530 35.31 15.03 -16.83
C ARG A 530 34.84 14.47 -18.17
N GLU A 531 35.25 15.10 -19.27
CA GLU A 531 34.92 14.60 -20.61
C GLU A 531 35.23 13.10 -20.73
N VAL A 532 34.24 12.35 -21.22
CA VAL A 532 34.32 10.89 -21.34
C VAL A 532 33.78 10.45 -22.69
N ARG A 533 34.46 9.48 -23.31
CA ARG A 533 33.97 8.83 -24.52
C ARG A 533 33.11 7.62 -24.14
N LEU A 534 31.84 7.63 -24.55
CA LEU A 534 30.89 6.53 -24.39
C LEU A 534 30.48 6.00 -25.77
N GLY A 535 31.08 4.87 -26.17
CA GLY A 535 30.91 4.34 -27.53
C GLY A 535 31.40 5.32 -28.58
N LYS A 536 30.49 5.75 -29.47
CA LYS A 536 30.78 6.76 -30.52
C LYS A 536 30.59 8.21 -30.04
N HIS A 537 30.04 8.41 -28.85
CA HIS A 537 29.72 9.74 -28.34
C HIS A 537 30.82 10.25 -27.40
N VAL A 538 31.12 11.55 -27.50
CA VAL A 538 31.96 12.26 -26.54
C VAL A 538 31.03 13.10 -25.67
N LEU A 539 31.04 12.84 -24.38
CA LEU A 539 30.16 13.47 -23.41
C LEU A 539 30.96 14.48 -22.57
N PRO A 540 30.56 15.76 -22.53
CA PRO A 540 31.30 16.78 -21.80
C PRO A 540 31.10 16.68 -20.29
N ALA A 541 31.99 17.32 -19.53
CA ALA A 541 31.85 17.43 -18.08
C ALA A 541 30.54 18.14 -17.69
N ASN A 542 30.03 17.83 -16.50
CA ASN A 542 28.80 18.35 -15.91
C ASN A 542 27.48 17.95 -16.57
N VAL A 543 27.50 17.05 -17.56
CA VAL A 543 26.29 16.41 -18.07
C VAL A 543 25.81 15.34 -17.10
N GLU A 544 24.50 15.25 -16.91
CA GLU A 544 23.85 14.17 -16.19
C GLU A 544 23.38 13.09 -17.18
N ILE A 545 23.65 11.83 -16.84
CA ILE A 545 23.28 10.66 -17.61
C ILE A 545 22.32 9.83 -16.77
N THR A 546 21.19 9.48 -17.37
CA THR A 546 20.23 8.52 -16.82
C THR A 546 20.41 7.17 -17.49
N ILE A 547 20.68 6.14 -16.70
CA ILE A 547 20.77 4.74 -17.15
C ILE A 547 19.39 4.11 -16.93
N PRO A 548 18.67 3.73 -18.00
CA PRO A 548 17.32 3.18 -17.89
C PRO A 548 17.38 1.68 -17.60
N CYS A 549 17.58 1.29 -16.33
CA CYS A 549 17.73 -0.09 -15.89
C CYS A 549 16.55 -0.98 -16.31
N LEU A 550 15.31 -0.50 -16.14
CA LEU A 550 14.11 -1.25 -16.54
C LEU A 550 14.08 -1.51 -18.05
N ALA A 551 14.36 -0.49 -18.86
CA ALA A 551 14.38 -0.62 -20.31
C ALA A 551 15.44 -1.62 -20.77
N LEU A 552 16.64 -1.57 -20.20
CA LEU A 552 17.72 -2.53 -20.49
C LEU A 552 17.34 -3.97 -20.12
N GLN A 553 16.65 -4.16 -19.01
CA GLN A 553 16.18 -5.47 -18.55
C GLN A 553 14.96 -5.99 -19.32
N HIS A 554 14.27 -5.10 -20.05
CA HIS A 554 13.11 -5.38 -20.90
C HIS A 554 13.42 -5.31 -22.40
N GLU A 555 14.68 -5.18 -22.79
CA GLU A 555 15.10 -5.06 -24.19
C GLU A 555 14.99 -6.43 -24.92
N PRO A 556 14.07 -6.59 -25.89
CA PRO A 556 13.90 -7.86 -26.59
C PRO A 556 15.15 -8.31 -27.35
N GLN A 557 16.00 -7.39 -27.82
CA GLN A 557 17.25 -7.75 -28.50
C GLN A 557 18.22 -8.51 -27.56
N ILE A 558 18.18 -8.17 -26.28
CA ILE A 558 19.02 -8.80 -25.25
C ILE A 558 18.35 -10.07 -24.73
N TRP A 559 17.09 -9.97 -24.33
CA TRP A 559 16.38 -10.98 -23.54
C TRP A 559 15.46 -11.91 -24.34
N GLY A 560 15.25 -11.64 -25.63
CA GLY A 560 14.37 -12.41 -26.51
C GLY A 560 12.94 -11.85 -26.59
N GLU A 561 12.13 -12.38 -27.50
CA GLU A 561 10.74 -11.95 -27.72
C GLU A 561 9.83 -12.24 -26.52
N ASP A 562 10.21 -13.22 -25.70
CA ASP A 562 9.56 -13.61 -24.47
C ASP A 562 10.02 -12.78 -23.25
N VAL A 563 10.60 -11.60 -23.46
CA VAL A 563 11.18 -10.74 -22.41
C VAL A 563 10.17 -10.30 -21.35
N LEU A 564 8.89 -10.22 -21.68
CA LEU A 564 7.84 -9.87 -20.71
C LEU A 564 7.29 -11.08 -19.94
N LEU A 565 7.70 -12.30 -20.31
CA LEU A 565 7.31 -13.52 -19.61
C LEU A 565 8.25 -13.79 -18.44
N PHE A 566 7.67 -14.11 -17.27
CA PHE A 566 8.43 -14.60 -16.13
C PHE A 566 8.93 -16.02 -16.40
N LYS A 567 10.22 -16.16 -16.68
CA LYS A 567 10.90 -17.44 -16.99
C LYS A 567 12.17 -17.60 -16.13
N PRO A 568 12.06 -18.13 -14.89
CA PRO A 568 13.20 -18.35 -14.00
C PRO A 568 14.33 -19.16 -14.64
N GLU A 569 14.00 -20.07 -15.54
CA GLU A 569 14.93 -20.98 -16.21
C GLU A 569 16.02 -20.24 -16.99
N ARG A 570 15.80 -18.96 -17.35
CA ARG A 570 16.82 -18.08 -17.94
C ARG A 570 18.11 -18.04 -17.10
N PHE A 571 17.98 -18.13 -15.78
CA PHE A 571 19.09 -18.05 -14.83
C PHE A 571 19.62 -19.43 -14.39
N SER A 572 19.23 -20.52 -15.05
CA SER A 572 19.63 -21.89 -14.71
C SER A 572 21.14 -22.15 -14.80
N GLU A 573 21.82 -21.42 -15.69
CA GLU A 573 23.27 -21.40 -15.87
C GLU A 573 23.92 -20.13 -15.27
N GLY A 574 23.18 -19.37 -14.46
CA GLY A 574 23.65 -18.14 -13.82
C GLY A 574 23.49 -16.88 -14.67
N VAL A 575 23.79 -15.72 -14.05
CA VAL A 575 23.58 -14.39 -14.64
C VAL A 575 24.36 -14.19 -15.92
N ALA A 576 25.64 -14.61 -15.97
CA ALA A 576 26.48 -14.42 -17.14
C ALA A 576 25.86 -15.06 -18.39
N LYS A 577 25.33 -16.28 -18.28
CA LYS A 577 24.67 -16.93 -19.41
C LYS A 577 23.35 -16.26 -19.77
N ALA A 578 22.54 -15.93 -18.76
CA ALA A 578 21.24 -15.27 -18.94
C ALA A 578 21.37 -13.96 -19.72
N THR A 579 22.47 -13.22 -19.52
CA THR A 579 22.73 -11.94 -20.18
C THR A 579 23.60 -12.05 -21.44
N LYS A 580 23.74 -13.23 -22.06
CA LYS A 580 24.63 -13.48 -23.22
C LYS A 580 26.07 -12.97 -22.97
N ASN A 581 26.59 -13.16 -21.76
CA ASN A 581 27.87 -12.66 -21.23
C ASN A 581 28.01 -11.13 -21.13
N ASN A 582 26.94 -10.36 -21.38
CA ASN A 582 26.90 -8.93 -21.12
C ASN A 582 26.25 -8.64 -19.75
N ILE A 583 27.00 -8.79 -18.66
CA ILE A 583 26.47 -8.61 -17.30
C ILE A 583 25.87 -7.21 -17.05
N ALA A 584 26.22 -6.20 -17.85
CA ALA A 584 25.66 -4.85 -17.74
C ALA A 584 24.21 -4.74 -18.24
N ALA A 585 23.67 -5.80 -18.84
CA ALA A 585 22.27 -5.89 -19.22
C ALA A 585 21.32 -6.24 -18.05
N PHE A 586 21.88 -6.64 -16.90
CA PHE A 586 21.13 -6.98 -15.70
C PHE A 586 21.70 -6.20 -14.51
N LEU A 587 21.01 -5.12 -14.10
CA LEU A 587 21.51 -4.14 -13.14
C LEU A 587 20.63 -3.99 -11.89
N PRO A 588 20.08 -5.07 -11.30
CA PRO A 588 19.17 -4.92 -10.16
C PRO A 588 19.85 -4.38 -8.90
N TRP A 589 21.18 -4.52 -8.82
CA TRP A 589 22.02 -4.03 -7.72
C TRP A 589 23.00 -2.95 -8.17
N GLY A 590 22.87 -2.47 -9.42
CA GLY A 590 23.88 -1.65 -10.08
C GLY A 590 25.16 -2.43 -10.40
N LEU A 591 26.15 -1.72 -10.92
CA LEU A 591 27.43 -2.28 -11.34
C LEU A 591 28.58 -1.31 -11.00
N GLY A 592 29.75 -1.87 -10.66
CA GLY A 592 30.96 -1.10 -10.34
C GLY A 592 31.07 -0.66 -8.87
N PRO A 593 31.92 0.33 -8.54
CA PRO A 593 32.25 0.69 -7.14
C PRO A 593 31.08 1.22 -6.29
N ARG A 594 29.96 1.55 -6.93
CA ARG A 594 28.73 2.03 -6.28
C ARG A 594 27.59 1.00 -6.41
N SER A 595 27.91 -0.27 -6.64
CA SER A 595 26.94 -1.36 -6.53
C SER A 595 26.36 -1.43 -5.11
N CYS A 596 25.14 -1.90 -4.97
CA CYS A 596 24.45 -2.01 -3.70
C CYS A 596 25.25 -2.84 -2.69
N VAL A 597 25.64 -2.23 -1.56
CA VAL A 597 26.34 -2.90 -0.45
C VAL A 597 25.47 -3.95 0.24
N GLY A 598 24.15 -3.80 0.16
CA GLY A 598 23.17 -4.68 0.81
C GLY A 598 22.72 -5.87 -0.04
N SER A 599 23.26 -6.09 -1.25
CA SER A 599 22.78 -7.13 -2.18
C SER A 599 22.80 -8.54 -1.59
N ASN A 600 23.88 -8.89 -0.88
CA ASN A 600 24.02 -10.19 -0.21
C ASN A 600 23.01 -10.36 0.93
N PHE A 601 22.82 -9.30 1.75
CA PHE A 601 21.85 -9.31 2.84
C PHE A 601 20.42 -9.47 2.32
N ALA A 602 20.03 -8.65 1.35
CA ALA A 602 18.69 -8.71 0.75
C ALA A 602 18.41 -10.06 0.07
N THR A 603 19.42 -10.65 -0.59
CA THR A 603 19.29 -11.99 -1.19
C THR A 603 19.08 -13.07 -0.13
N MET A 604 19.79 -12.99 1.00
CA MET A 604 19.66 -13.95 2.09
C MET A 604 18.32 -13.80 2.81
N GLU A 605 17.94 -12.57 3.15
CA GLU A 605 16.66 -12.24 3.79
C GLU A 605 15.48 -12.72 2.93
N THR A 606 15.50 -12.43 1.62
CA THR A 606 14.43 -12.87 0.69
C THR A 606 14.31 -14.39 0.66
N LYS A 607 15.43 -15.11 0.66
CA LYS A 607 15.40 -16.59 0.68
C LYS A 607 14.79 -17.11 1.98
N ILE A 608 15.23 -16.58 3.13
CA ILE A 608 14.72 -17.03 4.43
C ILE A 608 13.22 -16.76 4.52
N ALA A 609 12.80 -15.52 4.22
CA ALA A 609 11.40 -15.13 4.25
C ALA A 609 10.55 -15.99 3.30
N LEU A 610 10.97 -16.14 2.03
CA LEU A 610 10.23 -16.94 1.06
C LEU A 610 10.18 -18.41 1.47
N SER A 611 11.26 -19.00 1.97
CA SER A 611 11.22 -20.38 2.49
C SER A 611 10.24 -20.54 3.64
N MET A 612 10.24 -19.64 4.63
CA MET A 612 9.33 -19.71 5.77
C MET A 612 7.87 -19.58 5.35
N ILE A 613 7.61 -18.70 4.38
CA ILE A 613 6.29 -18.41 3.82
C ILE A 613 5.79 -19.64 3.02
N LEU A 614 6.61 -20.21 2.14
CA LEU A 614 6.23 -21.33 1.27
C LEU A 614 6.13 -22.69 1.95
N GLN A 615 6.73 -22.85 3.13
CA GLN A 615 6.51 -24.04 3.94
C GLN A 615 5.13 -24.06 4.60
N ARG A 616 4.47 -22.90 4.73
CA ARG A 616 3.27 -22.73 5.54
C ARG A 616 2.05 -22.35 4.73
N PHE A 617 2.24 -21.67 3.60
CA PHE A 617 1.15 -21.12 2.80
C PHE A 617 1.36 -21.44 1.32
N SER A 618 0.26 -21.77 0.67
CA SER A 618 0.09 -21.64 -0.77
C SER A 618 -0.61 -20.33 -1.06
N PHE A 619 -0.36 -19.78 -2.24
CA PHE A 619 -0.77 -18.44 -2.61
C PHE A 619 -1.68 -18.57 -3.83
N THR A 620 -2.81 -17.89 -3.83
CA THR A 620 -3.54 -17.60 -5.06
C THR A 620 -3.76 -16.09 -5.14
N LEU A 621 -3.77 -15.54 -6.35
CA LEU A 621 -4.10 -14.13 -6.52
C LEU A 621 -5.58 -13.93 -6.18
N SER A 622 -5.88 -12.91 -5.38
CA SER A 622 -7.27 -12.49 -5.15
C SER A 622 -7.90 -12.08 -6.49
N PRO A 623 -9.18 -12.39 -6.75
CA PRO A 623 -9.90 -11.83 -7.90
C PRO A 623 -9.98 -10.30 -7.88
N ALA A 624 -9.79 -9.68 -6.71
CA ALA A 624 -9.76 -8.23 -6.53
C ALA A 624 -8.35 -7.63 -6.69
N TYR A 625 -7.33 -8.46 -6.90
CA TYR A 625 -5.98 -7.98 -7.16
C TYR A 625 -5.94 -7.22 -8.49
N ILE A 626 -5.47 -5.97 -8.41
CA ILE A 626 -5.20 -5.13 -9.56
C ILE A 626 -3.69 -4.98 -9.65
N HIS A 627 -3.11 -5.56 -10.70
CA HIS A 627 -1.68 -5.41 -10.94
C HIS A 627 -1.45 -4.05 -11.58
N SER A 628 -0.88 -3.11 -10.82
CA SER A 628 -0.52 -1.79 -11.31
C SER A 628 0.77 -1.34 -10.61
N PRO A 629 1.93 -1.52 -11.24
CA PRO A 629 3.21 -1.15 -10.65
C PRO A 629 3.39 0.38 -10.71
N TYR A 630 3.55 0.99 -9.55
CA TYR A 630 3.73 2.43 -9.41
C TYR A 630 5.13 2.75 -8.89
N ARG A 631 5.79 3.69 -9.56
CA ARG A 631 7.10 4.21 -9.13
C ARG A 631 6.89 5.43 -8.23
N LEU A 632 7.16 5.27 -6.93
CA LEU A 632 7.31 6.42 -6.03
C LEU A 632 8.79 6.78 -5.85
N LEU A 633 9.51 5.95 -5.08
CA LEU A 633 10.96 5.95 -4.94
C LEU A 633 11.51 4.62 -5.46
N THR A 634 10.91 3.52 -5.01
CA THR A 634 11.03 2.20 -5.61
C THR A 634 9.75 1.81 -6.34
N VAL A 635 9.83 0.78 -7.20
CA VAL A 635 8.66 0.11 -7.75
C VAL A 635 7.89 -0.58 -6.63
N ARG A 636 6.57 -0.36 -6.58
CA ARG A 636 5.66 -1.01 -5.64
C ARG A 636 4.29 -1.23 -6.30
N PRO A 637 3.48 -2.17 -5.82
CA PRO A 637 2.10 -2.31 -6.27
C PRO A 637 1.26 -1.10 -5.79
N GLN A 638 0.64 -0.37 -6.71
CA GLN A 638 -0.16 0.83 -6.40
C GLN A 638 -1.33 0.53 -5.46
N HIS A 639 -1.98 -0.62 -5.66
CA HIS A 639 -3.15 -1.05 -4.90
C HIS A 639 -2.86 -2.18 -3.90
N GLY A 640 -1.57 -2.42 -3.62
CA GLY A 640 -1.11 -3.57 -2.84
C GLY A 640 -1.22 -4.89 -3.61
N VAL A 641 -0.60 -5.95 -3.06
CA VAL A 641 -0.71 -7.31 -3.61
C VAL A 641 -1.71 -8.08 -2.76
N GLN A 642 -2.94 -8.18 -3.27
CA GLN A 642 -4.02 -8.90 -2.62
C GLN A 642 -3.90 -10.39 -2.96
N VAL A 643 -3.45 -11.17 -2.00
CA VAL A 643 -3.29 -12.61 -2.15
C VAL A 643 -4.20 -13.33 -1.20
N MET A 644 -4.81 -14.40 -1.69
CA MET A 644 -5.49 -15.37 -0.86
C MET A 644 -4.45 -16.40 -0.44
N LEU A 645 -4.17 -16.41 0.86
CA LEU A 645 -3.28 -17.38 1.46
C LEU A 645 -4.11 -18.60 1.84
N ARG A 646 -3.63 -19.78 1.47
CA ARG A 646 -4.16 -21.04 1.96
C ARG A 646 -3.07 -21.78 2.69
N SER A 647 -3.29 -22.06 3.97
CA SER A 647 -2.39 -22.88 4.79
C SER A 647 -2.08 -24.22 4.09
N LEU A 648 -0.82 -24.65 4.13
CA LEU A 648 -0.38 -25.98 3.67
C LEU A 648 -0.44 -27.04 4.77
N THR A 649 -0.71 -26.62 6.01
CA THR A 649 -0.90 -27.49 7.17
C THR A 649 -2.37 -27.67 7.50
#